data_AF-A0A1S3JTC6-F1
#
_entry.id   AF-A0A1S3JTC6-F1
#
_cell.length_a   1.000
_cell.length_b   1.000
_cell.length_c   1.000
_cell.angle_alpha   90.00
_cell.angle_beta   90.00
_cell.angle_gamma   90.00
#
_symmetry.space_group_name_H-M   'P 1'
#
loop_
_entity.id
_entity.type
_entity.pdbx_description
1 polymer ?
#
loop_
_entity_poly.entity_id
_entity_poly.type
_entity_poly.pdbx_seq_one_letter_code
_entity_poly.pdbx_strand_id
1 'polypeptide(L)'
;MLPTAAVEFPCSVGALCSDVNSECVQGSCVCQAAYQTVGDTCEPLGTLNSGCLFGWACRDTNAVCRNNLCLCKDGYFSNNGICRRQPDVGEPCRTLDTCSHGLAECRGGQCQCRQAYFSINKSCGRLGVLGYPCDTNQRCTTSGSQCVGNKCICKDGFYETQGMCKQSLQLGESCTAEDICGDQYAQCTQGICSCTEAYYTVHGRCTPRGVLNSPCLPDAVCSTPGLHCSYGLCTCRQDFYPAGQDCREKVLLGAVCVESQECADANALCIGGDCTCKQPYIQTRQICALSRVRRSLHASCIDEGSCSDPDTMHCAPSGICECRQGYFPIGNICSLKKALLIKCSLDVECATPNAGCHGGVCQCHPQTHFTGDVCKIKGTLSAPCLSGSGCIDSNTVCQGGLCLCHPSFYENNGRCVPKRPNMAACDTSSSDVCQDENAFCNGKWCQCMEGFYLNRGSCVSQLPLGSVCEEGDVCQGMFSSCQSRRCQCAQGFLQSGTSCVPQGEPGSLYGPCLLGRQCKSEHSTCDGNVCVCAEGYFDSSGTCVLKSAIGGACSGSRACGASNSACRNQVCVCQYGYQEKEGFCVPLGSLGDVCLFGHQCLDISAVCSSGECTCQEGYYRWGDHCVPVLPLNADCVLSDVCRADHASCVLGQCQCSPLYTQNGSVCAPTIPLSSPCTEGDICEDKKAVCTRGFCQCQAKYANLRCLLDCCMAAVCLGIFALATMSSAKMITVSVWRDSMQEEGLVTVDIPCASMWGFIITAN
;
A
#
# COMPACT_ATOMS: atom_id res chain seq x y z
N MET A 1 -68.09 64.57 27.31
CA MET A 1 -68.46 65.96 27.60
C MET A 1 -69.97 66.02 27.53
N LEU A 2 -70.65 66.12 28.68
CA LEU A 2 -72.11 66.25 28.72
C LEU A 2 -72.47 67.66 28.23
N PRO A 3 -73.44 67.84 27.31
CA PRO A 3 -73.79 69.16 26.81
C PRO A 3 -74.60 69.86 27.89
N THR A 4 -74.03 70.90 28.49
CA THR A 4 -74.69 71.72 29.50
C THR A 4 -75.34 72.93 28.84
N ALA A 5 -76.67 72.99 28.86
CA ALA A 5 -77.44 74.22 28.72
C ALA A 5 -77.33 75.04 30.02
N ALA A 6 -77.24 76.36 29.90
CA ALA A 6 -76.91 77.25 31.01
C ALA A 6 -77.98 77.24 32.12
N VAL A 7 -77.54 77.16 33.38
CA VAL A 7 -78.38 77.53 34.52
C VAL A 7 -77.58 78.52 35.36
N GLU A 8 -78.14 79.73 35.52
CA GLU A 8 -77.54 80.84 36.27
C GLU A 8 -77.27 80.52 37.75
N PHE A 9 -77.70 79.37 38.28
CA PHE A 9 -77.40 78.94 39.65
C PHE A 9 -77.35 77.40 39.77
N PRO A 10 -76.46 76.83 40.62
CA PRO A 10 -76.40 75.39 40.85
C PRO A 10 -77.70 74.86 41.48
N CYS A 11 -78.29 73.82 40.89
CA CYS A 11 -79.51 73.20 41.40
C CYS A 11 -79.21 72.31 42.63
N SER A 12 -80.10 72.31 43.63
CA SER A 12 -80.02 71.40 44.78
C SER A 12 -80.91 70.19 44.52
N VAL A 13 -80.52 68.98 44.94
CA VAL A 13 -81.29 67.74 44.73
C VAL A 13 -82.75 67.93 45.19
N GLY A 14 -83.68 67.92 44.23
CA GLY A 14 -85.11 68.18 44.47
C GLY A 14 -85.66 69.54 43.98
N ALA A 15 -84.83 70.42 43.42
CA ALA A 15 -85.27 71.65 42.75
C ALA A 15 -85.76 71.38 41.30
N LEU A 16 -86.79 72.13 40.86
CA LEU A 16 -87.30 72.10 39.49
C LEU A 16 -86.27 72.76 38.55
N CYS A 17 -85.71 71.96 37.64
CA CYS A 17 -84.98 72.46 36.48
C CYS A 17 -85.95 73.14 35.49
N SER A 18 -85.45 74.05 34.65
CA SER A 18 -86.26 74.86 33.73
C SER A 18 -87.07 74.04 32.73
N ASP A 19 -86.57 72.84 32.36
CA ASP A 19 -87.28 71.88 31.52
C ASP A 19 -87.78 70.70 32.36
N VAL A 20 -89.06 70.34 32.22
CA VAL A 20 -89.72 69.23 32.95
C VAL A 20 -89.10 67.86 32.64
N ASN A 21 -88.42 67.71 31.51
CA ASN A 21 -87.76 66.49 31.09
C ASN A 21 -86.26 66.48 31.47
N SER A 22 -85.83 67.42 32.32
CA SER A 22 -84.49 67.47 32.91
C SER A 22 -84.52 67.15 34.40
N GLU A 23 -83.45 66.54 34.88
CA GLU A 23 -83.24 66.22 36.29
C GLU A 23 -81.92 66.83 36.79
N CYS A 24 -81.91 67.26 38.06
CA CYS A 24 -80.72 67.82 38.67
C CYS A 24 -79.75 66.70 39.06
N VAL A 25 -78.64 66.57 38.35
CA VAL A 25 -77.57 65.60 38.64
C VAL A 25 -76.31 66.38 39.00
N GLN A 26 -75.83 66.21 40.24
CA GLN A 26 -74.57 66.80 40.74
C GLN A 26 -74.49 68.33 40.58
N GLY A 27 -75.60 69.05 40.81
CA GLY A 27 -75.62 70.51 40.75
C GLY A 27 -75.85 71.11 39.36
N SER A 28 -76.04 70.28 38.34
CA SER A 28 -76.36 70.70 36.96
C SER A 28 -77.64 70.01 36.47
N CYS A 29 -78.48 70.73 35.74
CA CYS A 29 -79.67 70.16 35.11
C CYS A 29 -79.27 69.37 33.84
N VAL A 30 -79.60 68.09 33.79
CA VAL A 30 -79.29 67.17 32.68
C VAL A 30 -80.57 66.52 32.19
N CYS A 31 -80.75 66.34 30.88
CA CYS A 31 -81.94 65.66 30.37
C CYS A 31 -82.03 64.21 30.89
N GLN A 32 -83.26 63.78 31.20
CA GLN A 32 -83.56 62.40 31.59
C GLN A 32 -83.22 61.41 30.46
N ALA A 33 -83.02 60.12 30.79
CA ALA A 33 -82.50 59.09 29.88
C ALA A 33 -83.27 58.85 28.56
N ALA A 34 -84.45 59.43 28.36
CA ALA A 34 -85.22 59.38 27.10
C ALA A 34 -85.14 60.67 26.26
N TYR A 35 -84.38 61.66 26.71
CA TYR A 35 -84.31 63.01 26.17
C TYR A 35 -82.85 63.44 25.99
N GLN A 36 -82.59 64.35 25.06
CA GLN A 36 -81.27 64.93 24.82
C GLN A 36 -81.36 66.46 24.77
N THR A 37 -80.32 67.12 25.28
CA THR A 37 -80.21 68.58 25.28
C THR A 37 -80.03 69.10 23.86
N VAL A 38 -80.96 69.91 23.38
CA VAL A 38 -80.82 70.63 22.11
C VAL A 38 -81.18 72.08 22.32
N GLY A 39 -80.18 72.95 22.13
CA GLY A 39 -80.24 74.30 22.66
C GLY A 39 -80.37 74.24 24.19
N ASP A 40 -81.42 74.87 24.72
CA ASP A 40 -81.71 74.94 26.16
C ASP A 40 -82.90 74.06 26.59
N THR A 41 -83.43 73.19 25.72
CA THR A 41 -84.55 72.29 26.02
C THR A 41 -84.19 70.81 25.91
N CYS A 42 -84.96 69.96 26.59
CA CYS A 42 -84.84 68.51 26.56
C CYS A 42 -85.91 67.90 25.66
N GLU A 43 -85.48 67.38 24.52
CA GLU A 43 -86.35 66.84 23.47
C GLU A 43 -86.17 65.31 23.35
N PRO A 44 -87.24 64.56 23.00
CA PRO A 44 -87.24 63.10 23.08
C PRO A 44 -86.38 62.45 21.99
N LEU A 45 -85.64 61.40 22.37
CA LEU A 45 -84.85 60.60 21.42
C LEU A 45 -85.75 59.82 20.44
N GLY A 46 -85.33 59.69 19.18
CA GLY A 46 -86.06 58.97 18.14
C GLY A 46 -86.26 57.48 18.47
N THR A 47 -87.48 56.97 18.29
CA THR A 47 -87.79 55.54 18.44
C THR A 47 -87.49 54.77 17.15
N LEU A 48 -87.37 53.43 17.23
CA LEU A 48 -87.03 52.61 16.09
C LEU A 48 -88.02 52.79 14.92
N ASN A 49 -87.51 52.94 13.69
CA ASN A 49 -88.24 53.28 12.47
C ASN A 49 -88.96 54.64 12.46
N SER A 50 -88.74 55.50 13.46
CA SER A 50 -89.18 56.90 13.43
C SER A 50 -88.10 57.83 12.88
N GLY A 51 -88.51 59.02 12.45
CA GLY A 51 -87.63 60.04 11.88
C GLY A 51 -86.52 60.47 12.84
N CYS A 52 -85.29 60.64 12.34
CA CYS A 52 -84.16 61.27 13.03
C CYS A 52 -83.59 62.39 12.13
N LEU A 53 -83.37 63.61 12.67
CA LEU A 53 -83.03 64.79 11.86
C LEU A 53 -81.76 65.48 12.37
N PHE A 54 -80.62 65.30 11.71
CA PHE A 54 -79.31 65.83 12.12
C PHE A 54 -78.96 65.56 13.61
N GLY A 55 -78.56 64.31 13.90
CA GLY A 55 -77.75 64.03 15.10
C GLY A 55 -78.50 63.74 16.41
N TRP A 56 -79.83 63.52 16.39
CA TRP A 56 -80.53 62.98 17.57
C TRP A 56 -80.22 61.49 17.71
N ALA A 57 -79.72 61.11 18.89
CA ALA A 57 -79.45 59.70 19.20
C ALA A 57 -80.75 58.88 19.13
N CYS A 58 -80.64 57.63 18.70
CA CYS A 58 -81.78 56.71 18.81
C CYS A 58 -81.95 56.30 20.26
N ARG A 59 -83.20 56.22 20.72
CA ARG A 59 -83.52 55.81 22.10
C ARG A 59 -82.94 54.44 22.44
N ASP A 60 -82.93 53.53 21.46
CA ASP A 60 -82.27 52.25 21.59
C ASP A 60 -80.75 52.40 21.34
N THR A 61 -79.95 52.04 22.33
CA THR A 61 -78.47 52.08 22.25
C THR A 61 -77.88 51.20 21.15
N ASN A 62 -78.62 50.19 20.68
CA ASN A 62 -78.24 49.31 19.57
C ASN A 62 -78.86 49.75 18.23
N ALA A 63 -79.50 50.92 18.19
CA ALA A 63 -79.92 51.60 16.97
C ALA A 63 -78.95 52.72 16.58
N VAL A 64 -78.93 53.04 15.29
CA VAL A 64 -78.17 54.13 14.67
C VAL A 64 -79.07 54.85 13.69
N CYS A 65 -78.98 56.18 13.65
CA CYS A 65 -79.70 56.97 12.67
C CYS A 65 -79.05 56.74 11.28
N ARG A 66 -79.76 56.05 10.37
CA ARG A 66 -79.35 55.82 8.98
C ARG A 66 -80.51 56.29 8.08
N ASN A 67 -80.22 57.18 7.12
CA ASN A 67 -81.20 57.75 6.19
C ASN A 67 -82.42 58.40 6.88
N ASN A 68 -82.17 59.22 7.90
CA ASN A 68 -83.20 59.89 8.71
C ASN A 68 -84.17 58.94 9.42
N LEU A 69 -83.83 57.66 9.60
CA LEU A 69 -84.58 56.71 10.41
C LEU A 69 -83.67 56.04 11.45
N CYS A 70 -84.20 55.82 12.65
CA CYS A 70 -83.51 54.98 13.63
C CYS A 70 -83.62 53.51 13.25
N LEU A 71 -82.50 52.91 12.84
CA LEU A 71 -82.40 51.50 12.41
C LEU A 71 -81.41 50.75 13.29
N CYS A 72 -81.58 49.43 13.44
CA CYS A 72 -80.64 48.63 14.22
C CYS A 72 -79.24 48.63 13.61
N LYS A 73 -78.21 48.65 14.47
CA LYS A 73 -76.81 48.47 14.09
C LYS A 73 -76.61 47.09 13.45
N ASP A 74 -75.55 46.94 12.67
CA ASP A 74 -75.21 45.66 12.04
C ASP A 74 -75.01 44.58 13.12
N GLY A 75 -75.60 43.40 12.92
CA GLY A 75 -75.67 42.33 13.92
C GLY A 75 -76.87 42.42 14.89
N TYR A 76 -77.76 43.42 14.73
CA TYR A 76 -79.01 43.55 15.46
C TYR A 76 -80.19 43.64 14.49
N PHE A 77 -81.35 43.13 14.90
CA PHE A 77 -82.60 43.21 14.14
C PHE A 77 -83.72 43.85 14.96
N SER A 78 -84.66 44.46 14.26
CA SER A 78 -85.86 45.05 14.87
C SER A 78 -86.80 43.94 15.33
N ASN A 79 -87.06 43.87 16.64
CA ASN A 79 -88.07 42.99 17.21
C ASN A 79 -88.96 43.82 18.16
N ASN A 80 -90.21 44.05 17.77
CA ASN A 80 -91.18 44.86 18.52
C ASN A 80 -90.66 46.27 18.91
N GLY A 81 -89.97 46.95 17.98
CA GLY A 81 -89.49 48.31 18.20
C GLY A 81 -88.19 48.43 19.03
N ILE A 82 -87.56 47.30 19.36
CA ILE A 82 -86.29 47.22 20.10
C ILE A 82 -85.27 46.45 19.24
N CYS A 83 -84.02 46.90 19.24
CA CYS A 83 -82.93 46.23 18.55
C CYS A 83 -82.37 45.09 19.39
N ARG A 84 -82.59 43.86 18.91
CA ARG A 84 -82.05 42.64 19.54
C ARG A 84 -80.92 42.08 18.71
N ARG A 85 -79.91 41.50 19.37
CA ARG A 85 -78.79 40.82 18.70
C ARG A 85 -79.34 39.67 17.84
N GLN A 86 -78.85 39.57 16.62
CA GLN A 86 -79.12 38.42 15.75
C GLN A 86 -78.37 37.19 16.28
N PRO A 87 -79.06 36.06 16.57
CA PRO A 87 -78.40 34.84 17.03
C PRO A 87 -77.55 34.23 15.91
N ASP A 88 -76.40 33.69 16.27
CA ASP A 88 -75.52 33.00 15.32
C ASP A 88 -76.05 31.61 14.93
N VAL A 89 -75.53 31.04 13.84
CA VAL A 89 -75.90 29.66 13.46
C VAL A 89 -75.47 28.70 14.58
N GLY A 90 -76.42 27.92 15.09
CA GLY A 90 -76.28 27.03 16.24
C GLY A 90 -76.76 27.64 17.58
N GLU A 91 -77.04 28.94 17.64
CA GLU A 91 -77.58 29.59 18.85
C GLU A 91 -79.10 29.44 18.92
N PRO A 92 -79.67 29.41 20.14
CA PRO A 92 -81.11 29.36 20.33
C PRO A 92 -81.79 30.62 19.79
N CYS A 93 -82.93 30.44 19.12
CA CYS A 93 -83.73 31.51 18.53
C CYS A 93 -85.22 31.25 18.75
N ARG A 94 -86.02 32.31 18.67
CA ARG A 94 -87.49 32.26 18.64
C ARG A 94 -87.97 32.36 17.20
N THR A 95 -89.20 31.90 16.92
CA THR A 95 -89.77 31.82 15.56
C THR A 95 -89.80 33.15 14.78
N LEU A 96 -89.66 34.29 15.45
CA LEU A 96 -89.62 35.63 14.86
C LEU A 96 -88.22 36.26 14.86
N ASP A 97 -87.20 35.54 15.33
CA ASP A 97 -85.83 36.05 15.38
C ASP A 97 -85.13 35.90 14.03
N THR A 98 -84.40 36.94 13.62
CA THR A 98 -83.56 36.91 12.42
C THR A 98 -82.17 36.43 12.80
N CYS A 99 -81.73 35.31 12.21
CA CYS A 99 -80.38 34.78 12.41
C CYS A 99 -79.32 35.67 11.75
N SER A 100 -78.09 35.66 12.28
CA SER A 100 -77.00 36.54 11.83
C SER A 100 -76.52 36.26 10.39
N HIS A 101 -76.75 35.05 9.88
CA HIS A 101 -76.40 34.65 8.53
C HIS A 101 -77.66 34.53 7.63
N GLY A 102 -77.70 35.22 6.49
CA GLY A 102 -78.90 35.30 5.63
C GLY A 102 -79.40 33.98 5.03
N LEU A 103 -78.57 32.93 5.07
CA LEU A 103 -78.90 31.56 4.64
C LEU A 103 -79.30 30.64 5.81
N ALA A 104 -79.43 31.19 7.02
CA ALA A 104 -79.94 30.51 8.19
C ALA A 104 -81.39 30.95 8.49
N GLU A 105 -82.16 30.05 9.07
CA GLU A 105 -83.53 30.28 9.53
C GLU A 105 -83.72 29.68 10.92
N CYS A 106 -84.62 30.26 11.71
CA CYS A 106 -84.92 29.71 13.02
C CYS A 106 -85.79 28.45 12.85
N ARG A 107 -85.19 27.28 13.03
CA ARG A 107 -85.86 25.98 12.88
C ARG A 107 -85.68 25.15 14.14
N GLY A 108 -86.79 24.75 14.77
CA GLY A 108 -86.75 23.94 15.99
C GLY A 108 -86.16 24.67 17.21
N GLY A 109 -86.26 26.01 17.24
CA GLY A 109 -85.74 26.84 18.35
C GLY A 109 -84.24 27.12 18.28
N GLN A 110 -83.57 26.80 17.17
CA GLN A 110 -82.16 27.14 16.91
C GLN A 110 -81.96 27.69 15.50
N CYS A 111 -81.00 28.59 15.33
CA CYS A 111 -80.63 29.12 14.02
C CYS A 111 -79.92 28.03 13.22
N GLN A 112 -80.60 27.47 12.23
CA GLN A 112 -80.11 26.37 11.39
C GLN A 112 -80.03 26.81 9.92
N CYS A 113 -79.09 26.24 9.18
CA CYS A 113 -78.97 26.53 7.76
C CYS A 113 -80.17 26.00 6.97
N ARG A 114 -80.61 26.76 5.96
CA ARG A 114 -81.67 26.36 5.02
C ARG A 114 -81.31 25.06 4.31
N GLN A 115 -82.32 24.35 3.78
CA GLN A 115 -82.11 23.13 3.00
C GLN A 115 -81.12 23.39 1.83
N ALA A 116 -80.16 22.49 1.64
CA ALA A 116 -78.98 22.59 0.76
C ALA A 116 -77.76 23.38 1.29
N TYR A 117 -77.79 23.84 2.54
CA TYR A 117 -76.66 24.50 3.22
C TYR A 117 -76.32 23.80 4.55
N PHE A 118 -75.05 23.80 4.94
CA PHE A 118 -74.56 23.24 6.20
C PHE A 118 -73.95 24.33 7.09
N SER A 119 -73.90 24.07 8.41
CA SER A 119 -73.27 24.96 9.38
C SER A 119 -71.75 24.74 9.41
N ILE A 120 -70.96 25.80 9.18
CA ILE A 120 -69.52 25.86 9.42
C ILE A 120 -69.19 27.16 10.14
N ASN A 121 -68.48 27.08 11.26
CA ASN A 121 -68.01 28.24 12.03
C ASN A 121 -69.10 29.31 12.23
N LYS A 122 -70.30 28.89 12.68
CA LYS A 122 -71.44 29.78 12.92
C LYS A 122 -72.01 30.49 11.68
N SER A 123 -71.67 30.04 10.47
CA SER A 123 -72.16 30.53 9.17
C SER A 123 -72.66 29.37 8.28
N CYS A 124 -73.37 29.66 7.18
CA CYS A 124 -73.93 28.62 6.30
C CYS A 124 -73.23 28.55 4.93
N GLY A 125 -72.76 27.36 4.55
CA GLY A 125 -72.08 27.08 3.26
C GLY A 125 -72.79 26.03 2.40
N ARG A 126 -72.44 25.92 1.11
CA ARG A 126 -73.12 25.06 0.10
C ARG A 126 -72.39 23.73 -0.13
N LEU A 127 -73.12 22.61 -0.18
CA LEU A 127 -72.59 21.23 -0.33
C LEU A 127 -71.85 21.01 -1.66
N GLY A 128 -70.69 20.34 -1.61
CA GLY A 128 -69.93 19.90 -2.79
C GLY A 128 -69.04 20.95 -3.46
N VAL A 129 -69.01 22.19 -2.99
CA VAL A 129 -68.17 23.26 -3.55
C VAL A 129 -66.76 23.22 -2.92
N LEU A 130 -65.73 23.69 -3.64
CA LEU A 130 -64.36 23.80 -3.13
C LEU A 130 -64.31 24.51 -1.76
N GLY A 131 -63.58 23.93 -0.81
CA GLY A 131 -63.49 24.41 0.57
C GLY A 131 -64.61 23.89 1.49
N TYR A 132 -65.61 23.20 0.96
CA TYR A 132 -66.79 22.75 1.70
C TYR A 132 -66.92 21.22 1.76
N PRO A 133 -67.74 20.69 2.69
CA PRO A 133 -68.02 19.26 2.77
C PRO A 133 -68.56 18.70 1.47
N CYS A 134 -68.02 17.54 1.10
CA CYS A 134 -68.47 16.79 -0.07
C CYS A 134 -69.77 16.03 0.23
N ASP A 135 -70.49 15.62 -0.82
CA ASP A 135 -71.77 14.91 -0.66
C ASP A 135 -71.59 13.47 -0.12
N THR A 136 -72.70 12.77 0.14
CA THR A 136 -72.69 11.36 0.57
C THR A 136 -72.04 10.40 -0.43
N ASN A 137 -71.82 10.83 -1.68
CA ASN A 137 -71.12 10.08 -2.72
C ASN A 137 -69.65 10.49 -2.88
N GLN A 138 -69.11 11.30 -1.95
CA GLN A 138 -67.75 11.86 -2.00
C GLN A 138 -67.45 12.67 -3.27
N ARG A 139 -68.48 13.24 -3.91
CA ARG A 139 -68.33 14.06 -5.12
C ARG A 139 -68.27 15.54 -4.81
N CYS A 140 -67.44 16.23 -5.58
CA CYS A 140 -67.29 17.68 -5.57
C CYS A 140 -67.75 18.24 -6.92
N THR A 141 -68.44 19.37 -6.90
CA THR A 141 -68.99 20.02 -8.09
C THR A 141 -67.97 20.90 -8.81
N THR A 142 -66.90 21.33 -8.12
CA THR A 142 -65.85 22.16 -8.71
C THR A 142 -64.93 21.30 -9.60
N SER A 143 -64.81 21.64 -10.88
CA SER A 143 -63.89 20.97 -11.82
C SER A 143 -62.46 21.01 -11.30
N GLY A 144 -61.73 19.88 -11.38
CA GLY A 144 -60.37 19.79 -10.84
C GLY A 144 -60.29 19.61 -9.32
N SER A 145 -61.41 19.41 -8.62
CA SER A 145 -61.43 19.14 -7.17
C SER A 145 -61.68 17.66 -6.83
N GLN A 146 -61.23 17.24 -5.65
CA GLN A 146 -61.39 15.91 -5.05
C GLN A 146 -61.85 16.03 -3.60
N CYS A 147 -62.59 15.04 -3.10
CA CYS A 147 -62.94 14.99 -1.69
C CYS A 147 -61.83 14.32 -0.87
N VAL A 148 -61.24 15.04 0.06
CA VAL A 148 -60.26 14.52 1.03
C VAL A 148 -60.69 14.95 2.42
N GLY A 149 -60.85 13.99 3.34
CA GLY A 149 -61.21 14.29 4.74
C GLY A 149 -62.56 14.99 4.91
N ASN A 150 -63.56 14.60 4.12
CA ASN A 150 -64.90 15.22 4.11
C ASN A 150 -64.90 16.71 3.73
N LYS A 151 -63.92 17.15 2.92
CA LYS A 151 -63.80 18.50 2.36
C LYS A 151 -63.36 18.42 0.90
N CYS A 152 -63.97 19.22 0.03
CA CYS A 152 -63.54 19.37 -1.36
C CYS A 152 -62.28 20.24 -1.43
N ILE A 153 -61.19 19.69 -1.97
CA ILE A 153 -59.90 20.37 -2.21
C ILE A 153 -59.46 20.19 -3.67
N CYS A 154 -58.50 20.97 -4.16
CA CYS A 154 -57.98 20.75 -5.51
C CYS A 154 -57.20 19.43 -5.63
N LYS A 155 -57.29 18.81 -6.81
CA LYS A 155 -56.49 17.62 -7.17
C LYS A 155 -55.03 17.99 -7.34
N ASP A 156 -54.16 17.00 -7.25
CA ASP A 156 -52.73 17.18 -7.54
C ASP A 156 -52.52 17.78 -8.94
N GLY A 157 -51.67 18.81 -9.02
CA GLY A 157 -51.48 19.61 -10.23
C GLY A 157 -52.49 20.74 -10.43
N PHE A 158 -53.36 21.01 -9.46
CA PHE A 158 -54.26 22.15 -9.44
C PHE A 158 -54.14 22.92 -8.11
N TYR A 159 -54.30 24.25 -8.17
CA TYR A 159 -54.30 25.11 -7.01
C TYR A 159 -55.61 25.92 -6.92
N GLU A 160 -55.98 26.30 -5.70
CA GLU A 160 -57.19 27.08 -5.45
C GLU A 160 -56.96 28.54 -5.85
N THR A 161 -57.84 29.07 -6.69
CA THR A 161 -57.91 30.51 -7.01
C THR A 161 -59.38 30.91 -7.09
N GLN A 162 -59.79 31.86 -6.24
CA GLN A 162 -61.15 32.41 -6.21
C GLN A 162 -62.26 31.35 -6.12
N GLY A 163 -62.05 30.27 -5.37
CA GLY A 163 -63.02 29.18 -5.21
C GLY A 163 -63.09 28.19 -6.39
N MET A 164 -62.15 28.27 -7.34
CA MET A 164 -61.98 27.32 -8.45
C MET A 164 -60.61 26.64 -8.37
N CYS A 165 -60.48 25.47 -9.01
CA CYS A 165 -59.18 24.81 -9.16
C CYS A 165 -58.59 25.14 -10.53
N LYS A 166 -57.47 25.87 -10.55
CA LYS A 166 -56.71 26.19 -11.77
C LYS A 166 -55.52 25.24 -11.88
N GLN A 167 -55.23 24.75 -13.08
CA GLN A 167 -54.10 23.85 -13.32
C GLN A 167 -52.78 24.59 -13.11
N SER A 168 -51.84 23.97 -12.39
CA SER A 168 -50.49 24.50 -12.21
C SER A 168 -49.68 24.38 -13.51
N LEU A 169 -48.99 25.46 -13.85
CA LEU A 169 -48.24 25.58 -15.10
C LEU A 169 -46.93 24.78 -15.05
N GLN A 170 -46.60 24.08 -16.12
CA GLN A 170 -45.35 23.34 -16.24
C GLN A 170 -44.16 24.29 -16.49
N LEU A 171 -42.95 23.80 -16.22
CA LEU A 171 -41.72 24.53 -16.51
C LEU A 171 -41.63 24.88 -18.00
N GLY A 172 -41.36 26.16 -18.31
CA GLY A 172 -41.30 26.68 -19.68
C GLY A 172 -42.62 27.23 -20.24
N GLU A 173 -43.74 27.08 -19.54
CA GLU A 173 -45.01 27.69 -19.94
C GLU A 173 -45.07 29.18 -19.56
N SER A 174 -45.75 29.98 -20.40
CA SER A 174 -46.00 31.40 -20.12
C SER A 174 -46.90 31.55 -18.90
N CYS A 175 -46.52 32.44 -17.98
CA CYS A 175 -47.22 32.67 -16.71
C CYS A 175 -47.36 34.17 -16.42
N THR A 176 -48.32 34.53 -15.56
CA THR A 176 -48.38 35.84 -14.91
C THR A 176 -47.95 35.75 -13.44
N ALA A 177 -47.81 36.89 -12.75
CA ALA A 177 -47.38 36.92 -11.35
C ALA A 177 -48.36 36.21 -10.39
N GLU A 178 -49.61 36.03 -10.82
CA GLU A 178 -50.69 35.34 -10.09
C GLU A 178 -50.76 33.84 -10.39
N ASP A 179 -49.95 33.35 -11.33
CA ASP A 179 -49.93 31.94 -11.72
C ASP A 179 -48.96 31.13 -10.88
N ILE A 180 -49.38 29.91 -10.51
CA ILE A 180 -48.55 28.97 -9.74
C ILE A 180 -47.93 27.94 -10.67
N CYS A 181 -46.60 27.87 -10.66
CA CYS A 181 -45.84 26.84 -11.36
C CYS A 181 -45.94 25.49 -10.62
N GLY A 182 -46.03 24.39 -11.36
CA GLY A 182 -46.28 23.05 -10.82
C GLY A 182 -45.11 22.40 -10.10
N ASP A 183 -43.90 22.92 -10.26
CA ASP A 183 -42.72 22.50 -9.50
C ASP A 183 -42.53 23.42 -8.29
N GLN A 184 -42.35 22.83 -7.10
CA GLN A 184 -42.24 23.55 -5.82
C GLN A 184 -41.03 24.50 -5.74
N TYR A 185 -40.04 24.34 -6.63
CA TYR A 185 -38.86 25.19 -6.72
C TYR A 185 -38.88 26.10 -7.96
N ALA A 186 -40.03 26.20 -8.64
CA ALA A 186 -40.25 27.06 -9.79
C ALA A 186 -41.14 28.26 -9.44
N GLN A 187 -40.84 29.41 -10.03
CA GLN A 187 -41.62 30.64 -9.93
C GLN A 187 -41.76 31.30 -11.29
N CYS A 188 -42.75 32.18 -11.44
CA CYS A 188 -42.90 32.95 -12.66
C CYS A 188 -41.81 34.04 -12.72
N THR A 189 -40.80 33.85 -13.57
CA THR A 189 -39.79 34.88 -13.84
C THR A 189 -39.86 35.28 -15.31
N GLN A 190 -39.87 36.59 -15.56
CA GLN A 190 -39.95 37.14 -16.92
C GLN A 190 -41.14 36.61 -17.75
N GLY A 191 -42.25 36.28 -17.08
CA GLY A 191 -43.46 35.77 -17.73
C GLY A 191 -43.40 34.30 -18.14
N ILE A 192 -42.44 33.52 -17.64
CA ILE A 192 -42.32 32.08 -17.88
C ILE A 192 -42.04 31.33 -16.57
N CYS A 193 -42.65 30.17 -16.38
CA CYS A 193 -42.38 29.32 -15.22
C CYS A 193 -40.96 28.76 -15.28
N SER A 194 -40.08 29.21 -14.38
CA SER A 194 -38.68 28.78 -14.34
C SER A 194 -38.20 28.51 -12.91
N CYS A 195 -37.14 27.72 -12.79
CA CYS A 195 -36.55 27.39 -11.49
C CYS A 195 -35.98 28.63 -10.79
N THR A 196 -36.16 28.68 -9.47
CA THR A 196 -35.53 29.66 -8.58
C THR A 196 -34.00 29.57 -8.62
N GLU A 197 -33.29 30.62 -8.20
CA GLU A 197 -31.83 30.76 -8.38
C GLU A 197 -30.99 29.59 -7.83
N ALA A 198 -31.48 28.87 -6.81
CA ALA A 198 -30.81 27.72 -6.23
C ALA A 198 -31.03 26.40 -7.01
N TYR A 199 -31.82 26.42 -8.09
CA TYR A 199 -32.23 25.24 -8.84
C TYR A 199 -32.05 25.44 -10.35
N TYR A 200 -32.04 24.34 -11.12
CA TYR A 200 -31.97 24.37 -12.58
C TYR A 200 -32.83 23.26 -13.21
N THR A 201 -33.30 23.52 -14.43
CA THR A 201 -34.23 22.62 -15.13
C THR A 201 -33.50 21.42 -15.70
N VAL A 202 -33.84 20.22 -15.22
CA VAL A 202 -33.40 18.93 -15.77
C VAL A 202 -34.62 18.06 -16.00
N HIS A 203 -34.82 17.58 -17.23
CA HIS A 203 -35.97 16.75 -17.61
C HIS A 203 -37.34 17.32 -17.17
N GLY A 204 -37.51 18.65 -17.23
CA GLY A 204 -38.78 19.30 -16.85
C GLY A 204 -39.06 19.33 -15.34
N ARG A 205 -38.02 19.21 -14.49
CA ARG A 205 -38.08 19.44 -13.04
C ARG A 205 -36.96 20.35 -12.56
N CYS A 206 -37.18 21.03 -11.45
CA CYS A 206 -36.15 21.83 -10.80
C CYS A 206 -35.28 20.95 -9.90
N THR A 207 -34.00 20.88 -10.25
CA THR A 207 -32.97 20.15 -9.51
C THR A 207 -32.02 21.12 -8.80
N PRO A 208 -31.57 20.85 -7.56
CA PRO A 208 -30.71 21.76 -6.83
C PRO A 208 -29.36 21.93 -7.51
N ARG A 209 -28.86 23.16 -7.61
CA ARG A 209 -27.52 23.45 -8.09
C ARG A 209 -26.48 23.02 -7.04
N GLY A 210 -25.31 22.54 -7.49
CA GLY A 210 -24.23 22.07 -6.60
C GLY A 210 -23.41 23.22 -5.98
N VAL A 211 -23.00 23.09 -4.71
CA VAL A 211 -22.12 24.04 -3.98
C VAL A 211 -20.64 23.61 -4.06
N LEU A 212 -19.70 24.39 -3.51
CA LEU A 212 -18.29 24.01 -3.49
C LEU A 212 -18.08 22.58 -2.96
N ASN A 213 -17.32 21.75 -3.69
CA ASN A 213 -17.07 20.32 -3.48
C ASN A 213 -18.26 19.37 -3.63
N SER A 214 -19.41 19.83 -4.14
CA SER A 214 -20.50 18.90 -4.47
C SER A 214 -20.22 18.15 -5.78
N PRO A 215 -20.68 16.88 -5.91
CA PRO A 215 -20.61 16.14 -7.16
C PRO A 215 -21.30 16.90 -8.31
N CYS A 216 -20.69 16.94 -9.48
CA CYS A 216 -21.25 17.52 -10.70
C CYS A 216 -21.02 16.56 -11.88
N LEU A 217 -21.97 16.52 -12.81
CA LEU A 217 -21.79 15.83 -14.10
C LEU A 217 -21.06 16.77 -15.09
N PRO A 218 -20.47 16.26 -16.19
CA PRO A 218 -19.77 17.07 -17.18
C PRO A 218 -20.60 18.25 -17.74
N ASP A 219 -21.92 18.15 -17.71
CA ASP A 219 -22.89 19.16 -18.17
C ASP A 219 -23.65 19.87 -17.03
N ALA A 220 -23.28 19.64 -15.76
CA ALA A 220 -23.97 20.22 -14.61
C ALA A 220 -23.48 21.63 -14.26
N VAL A 221 -24.42 22.50 -13.88
CA VAL A 221 -24.19 23.91 -13.55
C VAL A 221 -24.06 24.09 -12.02
N CYS A 222 -22.91 24.60 -11.55
CA CYS A 222 -22.65 24.92 -10.14
C CYS A 222 -23.30 26.26 -9.71
N SER A 223 -23.60 26.41 -8.42
CA SER A 223 -24.55 27.41 -7.88
C SER A 223 -24.08 28.86 -7.86
N THR A 224 -22.78 29.14 -7.68
CA THR A 224 -22.29 30.51 -7.41
C THR A 224 -21.30 31.04 -8.48
N PRO A 225 -21.22 32.37 -8.69
CA PRO A 225 -20.19 32.98 -9.54
C PRO A 225 -18.80 32.59 -9.06
N GLY A 226 -17.94 32.14 -9.98
CA GLY A 226 -16.61 31.66 -9.64
C GLY A 226 -16.52 30.15 -9.39
N LEU A 227 -17.62 29.38 -9.33
CA LEU A 227 -17.58 27.91 -9.37
C LEU A 227 -17.59 27.36 -10.81
N HIS A 228 -16.92 26.22 -11.01
CA HIS A 228 -16.91 25.44 -12.25
C HIS A 228 -16.78 23.94 -11.94
N CYS A 229 -17.38 23.08 -12.77
CA CYS A 229 -17.28 21.63 -12.62
C CYS A 229 -15.92 21.13 -13.10
N SER A 230 -15.08 20.64 -12.19
CA SER A 230 -13.76 20.07 -12.49
C SER A 230 -13.69 18.66 -11.92
N TYR A 231 -13.38 17.66 -12.75
CA TYR A 231 -13.28 16.25 -12.35
C TYR A 231 -14.50 15.71 -11.58
N GLY A 232 -15.69 16.17 -11.94
CA GLY A 232 -16.93 15.74 -11.31
C GLY A 232 -17.22 16.36 -9.95
N LEU A 233 -16.53 17.45 -9.59
CA LEU A 233 -16.79 18.26 -8.39
C LEU A 233 -16.86 19.75 -8.73
N CYS A 234 -17.75 20.50 -8.08
CA CYS A 234 -17.81 21.96 -8.21
C CYS A 234 -16.62 22.60 -7.47
N THR A 235 -15.70 23.23 -8.20
CA THR A 235 -14.48 23.86 -7.67
C THR A 235 -14.38 25.33 -8.05
N CYS A 236 -13.66 26.16 -7.28
CA CYS A 236 -13.42 27.55 -7.68
C CYS A 236 -12.61 27.66 -8.98
N ARG A 237 -12.94 28.63 -9.83
CA ARG A 237 -12.17 29.04 -11.01
C ARG A 237 -10.82 29.60 -10.57
N GLN A 238 -9.87 29.65 -11.50
CA GLN A 238 -8.46 29.98 -11.24
C GLN A 238 -8.25 31.32 -10.50
N ASP A 239 -9.12 32.30 -10.74
CA ASP A 239 -9.06 33.66 -10.15
C ASP A 239 -9.79 33.79 -8.80
N PHE A 240 -10.36 32.70 -8.29
CA PHE A 240 -11.12 32.66 -7.04
C PHE A 240 -10.48 31.69 -6.05
N TYR A 241 -10.66 31.93 -4.75
CA TYR A 241 -10.24 31.03 -3.68
C TYR A 241 -11.44 30.59 -2.82
N PRO A 242 -11.35 29.41 -2.17
CA PRO A 242 -12.38 28.94 -1.25
C PRO A 242 -12.50 29.84 -0.01
N ALA A 243 -13.66 30.46 0.19
CA ALA A 243 -13.97 31.21 1.39
C ALA A 243 -15.27 30.68 2.02
N GLY A 244 -15.14 29.61 2.81
CA GLY A 244 -16.30 28.88 3.33
C GLY A 244 -16.94 27.99 2.27
N GLN A 245 -18.23 28.19 1.98
CA GLN A 245 -18.97 27.44 0.94
C GLN A 245 -19.05 28.20 -0.40
N ASP A 246 -18.39 29.36 -0.51
CA ASP A 246 -18.42 30.22 -1.69
C ASP A 246 -17.01 30.52 -2.21
N CYS A 247 -16.92 31.00 -3.44
CA CYS A 247 -15.67 31.38 -4.10
C CYS A 247 -15.53 32.91 -4.07
N ARG A 248 -14.44 33.42 -3.49
CA ARG A 248 -14.13 34.87 -3.51
C ARG A 248 -13.00 35.17 -4.47
N GLU A 249 -13.08 36.32 -5.14
CA GLU A 249 -12.02 36.79 -6.03
C GLU A 249 -10.72 37.02 -5.27
N LYS A 250 -9.62 36.59 -5.86
CA LYS A 250 -8.28 36.84 -5.32
C LYS A 250 -7.87 38.29 -5.54
N VAL A 251 -7.21 38.89 -4.55
CA VAL A 251 -6.84 40.31 -4.58
C VAL A 251 -5.57 40.51 -5.41
N LEU A 252 -5.61 41.44 -6.38
CA LEU A 252 -4.47 41.71 -7.25
C LEU A 252 -3.23 42.18 -6.48
N LEU A 253 -2.05 41.92 -7.04
CA LEU A 253 -0.79 42.31 -6.45
C LEU A 253 -0.70 43.84 -6.27
N GLY A 254 -0.33 44.29 -5.07
CA GLY A 254 -0.27 45.71 -4.69
C GLY A 254 -1.61 46.37 -4.35
N ALA A 255 -2.72 45.63 -4.35
CA ALA A 255 -4.02 46.12 -3.89
C ALA A 255 -4.24 45.86 -2.40
N VAL A 256 -5.12 46.67 -1.80
CA VAL A 256 -5.48 46.60 -0.38
C VAL A 256 -6.19 45.28 -0.09
N CYS A 257 -5.72 44.58 0.94
CA CYS A 257 -6.23 43.29 1.40
C CYS A 257 -6.42 43.30 2.92
N VAL A 258 -7.28 42.41 3.42
CA VAL A 258 -7.39 42.08 4.85
C VAL A 258 -6.72 40.73 5.12
N GLU A 259 -6.26 40.47 6.34
CA GLU A 259 -5.48 39.26 6.71
C GLU A 259 -6.16 37.93 6.33
N SER A 260 -7.48 37.91 6.09
CA SER A 260 -8.24 36.74 5.66
C SER A 260 -8.41 36.58 4.14
N GLN A 261 -7.82 37.45 3.30
CA GLN A 261 -7.94 37.42 1.84
C GLN A 261 -6.68 36.85 1.17
N GLU A 262 -6.88 36.02 0.15
CA GLU A 262 -5.78 35.51 -0.68
C GLU A 262 -5.44 36.45 -1.84
N CYS A 263 -4.15 36.63 -2.09
CA CYS A 263 -3.63 37.38 -3.23
C CYS A 263 -3.69 36.55 -4.52
N ALA A 264 -3.89 37.22 -5.65
CA ALA A 264 -4.00 36.59 -6.98
C ALA A 264 -2.69 35.89 -7.40
N ASP A 265 -1.55 36.46 -6.99
CA ASP A 265 -0.25 35.83 -7.17
C ASP A 265 0.05 34.87 -6.01
N ALA A 266 0.32 33.59 -6.32
CA ALA A 266 0.61 32.56 -5.33
C ALA A 266 1.88 32.85 -4.50
N ASN A 267 2.78 33.68 -5.03
CA ASN A 267 3.99 34.12 -4.37
C ASN A 267 3.81 35.47 -3.66
N ALA A 268 2.57 35.93 -3.45
CA ALA A 268 2.25 37.11 -2.65
C ALA A 268 1.51 36.75 -1.35
N LEU A 269 1.59 37.64 -0.36
CA LEU A 269 0.88 37.58 0.92
C LEU A 269 0.30 38.96 1.24
N CYS A 270 -0.83 38.96 1.96
CA CYS A 270 -1.35 40.19 2.54
C CYS A 270 -0.47 40.59 3.73
N ILE A 271 0.42 41.57 3.54
CA ILE A 271 1.33 42.06 4.59
C ILE A 271 1.16 43.57 4.68
N GLY A 272 0.83 44.06 5.88
CA GLY A 272 0.64 45.50 6.10
C GLY A 272 -0.60 46.08 5.42
N GLY A 273 -1.56 45.24 5.05
CA GLY A 273 -2.81 45.66 4.39
C GLY A 273 -2.74 45.68 2.86
N ASP A 274 -1.62 45.29 2.24
CA ASP A 274 -1.48 45.18 0.78
C ASP A 274 -0.91 43.81 0.36
N CYS A 275 -1.30 43.34 -0.82
CA CYS A 275 -0.76 42.12 -1.41
C CYS A 275 0.68 42.33 -1.89
N THR A 276 1.67 41.80 -1.16
CA THR A 276 3.11 41.98 -1.42
C THR A 276 3.83 40.67 -1.66
N CYS A 277 4.90 40.68 -2.45
CA CYS A 277 5.66 39.47 -2.79
C CYS A 277 6.38 38.88 -1.58
N LYS A 278 6.25 37.55 -1.41
CA LYS A 278 7.06 36.75 -0.50
C LYS A 278 8.53 36.90 -0.90
N GLN A 279 9.45 36.94 0.06
CA GLN A 279 10.87 36.81 -0.28
C GLN A 279 11.16 35.40 -0.85
N PRO A 280 11.99 35.24 -1.89
CA PRO A 280 12.86 36.22 -2.55
C PRO A 280 12.27 36.84 -3.83
N TYR A 281 10.95 36.80 -4.00
CA TYR A 281 10.26 37.31 -5.19
C TYR A 281 10.15 38.84 -5.15
N ILE A 282 10.31 39.49 -6.30
CA ILE A 282 10.15 40.92 -6.49
C ILE A 282 9.01 41.20 -7.46
N GLN A 283 8.26 42.27 -7.23
CA GLN A 283 7.16 42.66 -8.11
C GLN A 283 7.71 43.07 -9.48
N THR A 284 7.35 42.31 -10.51
CA THR A 284 7.69 42.58 -11.90
C THR A 284 6.40 42.54 -12.71
N ARG A 285 5.91 43.70 -13.20
CA ARG A 285 4.70 43.79 -14.05
C ARG A 285 3.46 43.09 -13.44
N GLN A 286 3.13 43.41 -12.19
CA GLN A 286 1.96 42.89 -11.46
C GLN A 286 1.99 41.39 -11.11
N ILE A 287 3.13 40.74 -11.25
CA ILE A 287 3.38 39.38 -10.75
C ILE A 287 4.64 39.36 -9.87
N CYS A 288 4.74 38.38 -8.98
CA CYS A 288 5.91 38.14 -8.15
C CYS A 288 6.87 37.23 -8.91
N ALA A 289 7.98 37.82 -9.38
CA ALA A 289 9.01 37.12 -10.14
C ALA A 289 10.34 37.15 -9.39
N LEU A 290 11.12 36.08 -9.49
CA LEU A 290 12.45 36.01 -8.90
C LEU A 290 13.46 36.86 -9.71
N SER A 291 14.34 37.59 -9.02
CA SER A 291 15.38 38.43 -9.65
C SER A 291 16.40 37.58 -10.44
N ARG A 292 16.61 37.91 -11.72
CA ARG A 292 17.51 37.20 -12.66
C ARG A 292 18.99 37.56 -12.43
N VAL A 293 19.59 36.94 -11.41
CA VAL A 293 21.04 36.80 -11.27
C VAL A 293 21.42 35.43 -11.88
N ARG A 294 22.48 35.35 -12.69
CA ARG A 294 22.98 34.07 -13.23
C ARG A 294 23.70 33.28 -12.13
N ARG A 295 23.31 32.03 -11.90
CA ARG A 295 23.70 31.22 -10.74
C ARG A 295 24.45 29.94 -11.14
N SER A 296 25.37 29.52 -10.28
CA SER A 296 26.32 28.42 -10.49
C SER A 296 25.67 27.03 -10.38
N LEU A 297 26.44 25.97 -10.67
CA LEU A 297 26.00 24.58 -10.54
C LEU A 297 25.49 24.30 -9.12
N HIS A 298 24.36 23.59 -8.99
CA HIS A 298 23.62 23.33 -7.75
C HIS A 298 22.92 24.55 -7.10
N ALA A 299 22.94 25.72 -7.72
CA ALA A 299 22.18 26.86 -7.23
C ALA A 299 20.72 26.81 -7.71
N SER A 300 19.81 27.37 -6.92
CA SER A 300 18.39 27.39 -7.28
C SER A 300 18.14 28.26 -8.52
N CYS A 301 17.32 27.80 -9.45
CA CYS A 301 16.98 28.45 -10.71
C CYS A 301 15.47 28.48 -10.93
N ILE A 302 15.01 29.39 -11.79
CA ILE A 302 13.59 29.55 -12.15
C ILE A 302 13.33 29.20 -13.61
N ASP A 303 14.31 29.49 -14.46
CA ASP A 303 14.26 29.27 -15.89
C ASP A 303 15.68 28.97 -16.42
N GLU A 304 15.77 28.54 -17.67
CA GLU A 304 17.04 28.23 -18.35
C GLU A 304 18.04 29.41 -18.35
N GLY A 305 17.55 30.65 -18.27
CA GLY A 305 18.39 31.86 -18.22
C GLY A 305 18.96 32.17 -16.83
N SER A 306 18.55 31.40 -15.82
CA SER A 306 18.98 31.55 -14.42
C SER A 306 20.34 30.91 -14.15
N CYS A 307 20.86 30.04 -15.02
CA CYS A 307 22.14 29.35 -14.84
C CYS A 307 23.31 30.08 -15.52
N SER A 308 24.52 29.96 -14.95
CA SER A 308 25.72 30.68 -15.40
C SER A 308 26.05 30.46 -16.88
N ASP A 309 26.07 29.21 -17.32
CA ASP A 309 26.38 28.80 -18.69
C ASP A 309 25.22 27.99 -19.30
N PRO A 310 24.42 28.60 -20.18
CA PRO A 310 23.25 27.95 -20.77
C PRO A 310 23.61 26.86 -21.80
N ASP A 311 24.85 26.78 -22.29
CA ASP A 311 25.26 25.76 -23.26
C ASP A 311 25.61 24.44 -22.57
N THR A 312 26.11 24.51 -21.33
CA THR A 312 26.55 23.34 -20.57
C THR A 312 25.65 23.01 -19.38
N MET A 313 24.79 23.95 -18.95
CA MET A 313 23.88 23.82 -17.80
C MET A 313 22.43 24.13 -18.17
N HIS A 314 21.50 23.52 -17.45
CA HIS A 314 20.06 23.75 -17.57
C HIS A 314 19.42 23.88 -16.18
N CYS A 315 18.21 24.43 -16.12
CA CYS A 315 17.44 24.46 -14.90
C CYS A 315 16.60 23.18 -14.82
N ALA A 316 16.96 22.27 -13.92
CA ALA A 316 16.21 21.03 -13.75
C ALA A 316 14.79 21.32 -13.20
N PRO A 317 13.82 20.40 -13.40
CA PRO A 317 12.47 20.54 -12.83
C PRO A 317 12.44 20.68 -11.30
N SER A 318 13.52 20.27 -10.62
CA SER A 318 13.78 20.48 -9.19
C SER A 318 14.02 21.95 -8.80
N GLY A 319 14.15 22.85 -9.79
CA GLY A 319 14.48 24.25 -9.58
C GLY A 319 15.95 24.46 -9.21
N ILE A 320 16.86 23.58 -9.66
CA ILE A 320 18.31 23.64 -9.41
C ILE A 320 19.08 23.57 -10.74
N CYS A 321 20.16 24.35 -10.86
CA CYS A 321 21.04 24.31 -12.03
C CYS A 321 21.84 23.01 -12.08
N GLU A 322 21.66 22.24 -13.15
CA GLU A 322 22.29 20.94 -13.38
C GLU A 322 22.98 20.88 -14.75
N CYS A 323 23.97 20.00 -14.92
CA CYS A 323 24.64 19.82 -16.21
C CYS A 323 23.67 19.28 -17.27
N ARG A 324 23.76 19.79 -18.49
CA ARG A 324 23.02 19.24 -19.64
C ARG A 324 23.50 17.83 -19.97
N GLN A 325 22.66 17.09 -20.68
CA GLN A 325 22.99 15.76 -21.17
C GLN A 325 24.29 15.79 -21.99
N GLY A 326 25.20 14.86 -21.69
CA GLY A 326 26.54 14.83 -22.28
C GLY A 326 27.61 15.56 -21.46
N TYR A 327 27.26 16.25 -20.36
CA TYR A 327 28.19 16.90 -19.46
C TYR A 327 28.15 16.30 -18.05
N PHE A 328 29.23 16.44 -17.28
CA PHE A 328 29.36 16.01 -15.89
C PHE A 328 29.99 17.11 -15.03
N PRO A 329 29.70 17.15 -13.72
CA PRO A 329 30.18 18.22 -12.84
C PRO A 329 31.66 18.05 -12.49
N ILE A 330 32.44 19.12 -12.67
CA ILE A 330 33.79 19.27 -12.09
C ILE A 330 33.79 20.57 -11.29
N GLY A 331 33.64 20.46 -9.97
CA GLY A 331 33.44 21.63 -9.11
C GLY A 331 32.13 22.35 -9.45
N ASN A 332 32.21 23.62 -9.86
CA ASN A 332 31.05 24.46 -10.21
C ASN A 332 30.80 24.59 -11.73
N ILE A 333 31.49 23.79 -12.55
CA ILE A 333 31.44 23.86 -14.03
C ILE A 333 31.05 22.49 -14.58
N CYS A 334 30.33 22.48 -15.71
CA CYS A 334 29.97 21.26 -16.44
C CYS A 334 30.97 20.99 -17.56
N SER A 335 31.59 19.80 -17.54
CA SER A 335 32.58 19.36 -18.53
C SER A 335 32.04 18.22 -19.39
N LEU A 336 32.47 18.13 -20.65
CA LEU A 336 31.98 17.11 -21.58
C LEU A 336 32.36 15.70 -21.10
N LYS A 337 31.40 14.77 -21.12
CA LYS A 337 31.61 13.35 -20.82
C LYS A 337 32.48 12.68 -21.88
N LYS A 338 33.24 11.68 -21.46
CA LYS A 338 34.25 10.93 -22.20
C LYS A 338 33.66 9.68 -22.84
N ALA A 339 34.10 9.34 -24.05
CA ALA A 339 33.67 8.13 -24.75
C ALA A 339 34.22 6.84 -24.12
N LEU A 340 33.72 5.68 -24.56
CA LEU A 340 34.27 4.38 -24.18
C LEU A 340 35.78 4.29 -24.50
N LEU A 341 36.50 3.51 -23.69
CA LEU A 341 37.96 3.30 -23.75
C LEU A 341 38.81 4.54 -23.42
N ILE A 342 38.20 5.69 -23.17
CA ILE A 342 38.91 6.89 -22.72
C ILE A 342 39.17 6.81 -21.22
N LYS A 343 40.34 7.31 -20.81
CA LYS A 343 40.76 7.35 -19.39
C LYS A 343 39.79 8.17 -18.55
N CYS A 344 39.37 7.61 -17.43
CA CYS A 344 38.48 8.21 -16.47
C CYS A 344 39.01 7.99 -15.05
N SER A 345 38.49 8.78 -14.10
CA SER A 345 38.69 8.55 -12.67
C SER A 345 37.39 8.19 -11.95
N LEU A 346 36.25 8.69 -12.44
CA LEU A 346 34.93 8.48 -11.87
C LEU A 346 33.93 8.03 -12.95
N ASP A 347 32.96 7.22 -12.55
CA ASP A 347 31.90 6.70 -13.44
C ASP A 347 31.11 7.81 -14.14
N VAL A 348 30.90 8.94 -13.45
CA VAL A 348 30.16 10.10 -13.96
C VAL A 348 30.80 10.74 -15.19
N GLU A 349 32.09 10.48 -15.43
CA GLU A 349 32.82 10.99 -16.57
C GLU A 349 32.42 10.30 -17.88
N CYS A 350 31.77 9.13 -17.85
CA CYS A 350 31.51 8.32 -19.03
C CYS A 350 30.21 8.72 -19.76
N ALA A 351 30.31 8.92 -21.08
CA ALA A 351 29.23 9.42 -21.94
C ALA A 351 28.23 8.35 -22.34
N THR A 352 28.70 7.12 -22.57
CA THR A 352 27.86 6.02 -23.04
C THR A 352 26.94 5.54 -21.91
N PRO A 353 25.60 5.45 -22.15
CA PRO A 353 24.68 4.89 -21.18
C PRO A 353 25.10 3.47 -20.78
N ASN A 354 25.02 3.16 -19.49
CA ASN A 354 25.48 1.89 -18.90
C ASN A 354 27.00 1.66 -18.99
N ALA A 355 27.80 2.71 -19.16
CA ALA A 355 29.25 2.67 -18.99
C ALA A 355 29.69 3.34 -17.68
N GLY A 356 30.63 2.72 -16.97
CA GLY A 356 31.29 3.22 -15.78
C GLY A 356 32.80 3.23 -15.94
N CYS A 357 33.51 3.78 -14.96
CA CYS A 357 34.96 3.85 -14.95
C CYS A 357 35.57 2.59 -14.34
N HIS A 358 35.85 1.60 -15.18
CA HIS A 358 36.41 0.32 -14.74
C HIS A 358 37.87 0.20 -15.21
N GLY A 359 38.78 -0.02 -14.27
CA GLY A 359 40.23 -0.09 -14.59
C GLY A 359 40.82 1.23 -15.09
N GLY A 360 40.23 2.37 -14.71
CA GLY A 360 40.69 3.71 -15.10
C GLY A 360 40.33 4.12 -16.54
N VAL A 361 39.44 3.38 -17.19
CA VAL A 361 38.90 3.70 -18.53
C VAL A 361 37.38 3.48 -18.56
N CYS A 362 36.66 4.24 -19.38
CA CYS A 362 35.21 4.09 -19.51
C CYS A 362 34.88 2.76 -20.20
N GLN A 363 34.18 1.87 -19.50
CA GLN A 363 33.81 0.53 -19.97
C GLN A 363 32.35 0.23 -19.64
N CYS A 364 31.74 -0.66 -20.41
CA CYS A 364 30.38 -1.13 -20.17
C CYS A 364 30.26 -1.84 -18.81
N HIS A 365 29.13 -1.62 -18.12
CA HIS A 365 28.85 -2.29 -16.85
C HIS A 365 28.71 -3.82 -17.02
N PRO A 366 28.96 -4.62 -15.97
CA PRO A 366 28.94 -6.09 -16.02
C PRO A 366 27.64 -6.73 -16.57
N GLN A 367 26.50 -6.04 -16.42
CA GLN A 367 25.19 -6.47 -16.92
C GLN A 367 24.93 -6.10 -18.39
N THR A 368 25.90 -5.49 -19.06
CA THR A 368 25.81 -5.07 -20.46
C THR A 368 26.91 -5.72 -21.29
N HIS A 369 26.70 -5.80 -22.60
CA HIS A 369 27.68 -6.26 -23.57
C HIS A 369 27.99 -5.16 -24.59
N PHE A 370 29.24 -5.15 -25.05
CA PHE A 370 29.78 -4.17 -25.99
C PHE A 370 29.32 -4.52 -27.41
N THR A 371 28.67 -3.57 -28.10
CA THR A 371 28.35 -3.71 -29.53
C THR A 371 28.66 -2.40 -30.25
N GLY A 372 29.81 -2.31 -30.90
CA GLY A 372 30.25 -1.05 -31.52
C GLY A 372 30.56 0.00 -30.46
N ASP A 373 29.81 1.11 -30.41
CA ASP A 373 30.01 2.21 -29.45
C ASP A 373 28.98 2.25 -28.30
N VAL A 374 28.13 1.21 -28.18
CA VAL A 374 26.99 1.20 -27.25
C VAL A 374 27.03 -0.02 -26.32
N CYS A 375 26.74 0.22 -25.04
CA CYS A 375 26.57 -0.82 -24.03
C CYS A 375 25.10 -1.28 -24.00
N LYS A 376 24.82 -2.47 -24.55
CA LYS A 376 23.47 -3.06 -24.56
C LYS A 376 23.28 -4.00 -23.39
N ILE A 377 22.12 -3.95 -22.76
CA ILE A 377 21.75 -4.86 -21.68
C ILE A 377 21.76 -6.30 -22.25
N LYS A 378 22.37 -7.24 -21.52
CA LYS A 378 22.32 -8.66 -21.88
C LYS A 378 20.87 -9.16 -21.78
N GLY A 379 20.45 -10.16 -22.56
CA GLY A 379 19.10 -10.72 -22.54
C GLY A 379 18.82 -11.57 -21.29
N THR A 380 17.61 -11.50 -20.76
CA THR A 380 17.08 -12.44 -19.75
C THR A 380 16.64 -13.75 -20.40
N LEU A 381 16.24 -14.76 -19.61
CA LEU A 381 15.67 -16.01 -20.14
C LEU A 381 14.57 -15.72 -21.19
N SER A 382 14.65 -16.42 -22.32
CA SER A 382 13.79 -16.30 -23.50
C SER A 382 13.87 -14.95 -24.25
N ALA A 383 14.80 -14.06 -23.87
CA ALA A 383 15.05 -12.81 -24.59
C ALA A 383 16.07 -13.00 -25.73
N PRO A 384 16.06 -12.10 -26.74
CA PRO A 384 17.05 -12.10 -27.80
C PRO A 384 18.48 -11.92 -27.28
N CYS A 385 19.43 -12.63 -27.88
CA CYS A 385 20.84 -12.59 -27.51
C CYS A 385 21.75 -12.64 -28.73
N LEU A 386 22.99 -12.17 -28.57
CA LEU A 386 24.08 -12.42 -29.52
C LEU A 386 24.93 -13.60 -29.06
N SER A 387 25.33 -14.43 -30.03
CA SER A 387 26.19 -15.60 -29.82
C SER A 387 27.47 -15.20 -29.06
N GLY A 388 27.72 -15.82 -27.91
CA GLY A 388 28.99 -15.73 -27.18
C GLY A 388 29.00 -14.86 -25.92
N SER A 389 28.09 -13.91 -25.72
CA SER A 389 28.03 -13.13 -24.46
C SER A 389 26.73 -12.32 -24.28
N GLY A 390 25.61 -12.87 -24.76
CA GLY A 390 24.35 -12.14 -24.87
C GLY A 390 23.34 -12.33 -23.73
N CYS A 391 23.64 -13.11 -22.67
CA CYS A 391 22.67 -13.44 -21.62
C CYS A 391 23.12 -12.99 -20.22
N ILE A 392 22.17 -12.51 -19.40
CA ILE A 392 22.42 -12.01 -18.03
C ILE A 392 22.73 -13.15 -17.07
N ASP A 393 21.93 -14.22 -17.12
CA ASP A 393 22.01 -15.33 -16.18
C ASP A 393 23.10 -16.32 -16.57
N SER A 394 23.99 -16.66 -15.63
CA SER A 394 25.08 -17.63 -15.84
C SER A 394 24.60 -19.03 -16.20
N ASN A 395 23.35 -19.37 -15.88
CA ASN A 395 22.71 -20.65 -16.19
C ASN A 395 21.99 -20.64 -17.55
N THR A 396 22.14 -19.57 -18.34
CA THR A 396 21.55 -19.43 -19.68
C THR A 396 22.63 -19.36 -20.76
N VAL A 397 22.36 -20.01 -21.89
CA VAL A 397 23.21 -20.01 -23.08
C VAL A 397 22.44 -19.41 -24.25
N CYS A 398 23.14 -18.62 -25.07
CA CYS A 398 22.55 -18.09 -26.29
C CYS A 398 22.49 -19.18 -27.36
N GLN A 399 21.31 -19.75 -27.59
CA GLN A 399 21.08 -20.80 -28.57
C GLN A 399 19.93 -20.38 -29.51
N GLY A 400 20.20 -20.35 -30.82
CA GLY A 400 19.21 -19.92 -31.81
C GLY A 400 18.84 -18.43 -31.76
N GLY A 401 19.69 -17.58 -31.17
CA GLY A 401 19.44 -16.15 -31.01
C GLY A 401 18.56 -15.78 -29.81
N LEU A 402 18.25 -16.76 -28.93
CA LEU A 402 17.52 -16.56 -27.68
C LEU A 402 18.33 -17.11 -26.49
N CYS A 403 18.22 -16.47 -25.33
CA CYS A 403 18.78 -16.98 -24.08
C CYS A 403 17.94 -18.15 -23.59
N LEU A 404 18.46 -19.37 -23.68
CA LEU A 404 17.80 -20.58 -23.20
C LEU A 404 18.56 -21.15 -22.01
N CYS A 405 17.92 -21.98 -21.19
CA CYS A 405 18.63 -22.66 -20.11
C CYS A 405 19.76 -23.54 -20.64
N HIS A 406 20.89 -23.53 -19.94
CA HIS A 406 21.99 -24.46 -20.20
C HIS A 406 21.45 -25.91 -20.16
N PRO A 407 21.97 -26.87 -20.96
CA PRO A 407 21.43 -28.24 -21.05
C PRO A 407 21.26 -29.00 -19.72
N SER A 408 22.06 -28.65 -18.70
CA SER A 408 21.98 -29.18 -17.33
C SER A 408 20.82 -28.60 -16.50
N PHE A 409 20.09 -27.63 -17.04
CA PHE A 409 18.98 -26.94 -16.42
C PHE A 409 17.74 -27.06 -17.30
N TYR A 410 16.56 -26.87 -16.72
CA TYR A 410 15.30 -26.78 -17.43
C TYR A 410 14.55 -25.52 -16.99
N GLU A 411 13.68 -25.02 -17.87
CA GLU A 411 12.87 -23.85 -17.57
C GLU A 411 11.70 -24.23 -16.67
N ASN A 412 11.61 -23.57 -15.51
CA ASN A 412 10.45 -23.66 -14.62
C ASN A 412 10.10 -22.24 -14.13
N ASN A 413 8.89 -21.77 -14.45
CA ASN A 413 8.39 -20.44 -14.08
C ASN A 413 9.35 -19.28 -14.40
N GLY A 414 9.96 -19.29 -15.59
CA GLY A 414 10.86 -18.21 -16.04
C GLY A 414 12.24 -18.21 -15.36
N ARG A 415 12.64 -19.31 -14.72
CA ARG A 415 13.99 -19.52 -14.19
C ARG A 415 14.57 -20.84 -14.68
N CYS A 416 15.90 -20.89 -14.79
CA CYS A 416 16.62 -22.13 -15.05
C CYS A 416 16.88 -22.89 -13.74
N VAL A 417 16.20 -24.01 -13.57
CA VAL A 417 16.32 -24.92 -12.43
C VAL A 417 17.20 -26.10 -12.83
N PRO A 418 18.17 -26.53 -12.00
CA PRO A 418 19.05 -27.65 -12.32
C PRO A 418 18.24 -28.95 -12.44
N LYS A 419 18.54 -29.76 -13.46
CA LYS A 419 17.99 -31.11 -13.57
C LYS A 419 18.54 -31.99 -12.44
N ARG A 420 17.70 -32.88 -11.89
CA ARG A 420 18.02 -33.73 -10.74
C ARG A 420 18.83 -34.96 -11.16
N PRO A 421 19.97 -35.28 -10.51
CA PRO A 421 20.74 -36.47 -10.85
C PRO A 421 19.98 -37.75 -10.48
N ASN A 422 20.42 -38.88 -11.02
CA ASN A 422 19.82 -40.18 -10.70
C ASN A 422 19.87 -40.44 -9.20
N MET A 423 18.78 -41.00 -8.68
CA MET A 423 18.50 -41.19 -7.26
C MET A 423 18.27 -39.94 -6.40
N ALA A 424 18.43 -38.73 -6.93
CA ALA A 424 18.14 -37.52 -6.16
C ALA A 424 16.65 -37.40 -5.86
N ALA A 425 16.33 -36.80 -4.70
CA ALA A 425 14.96 -36.48 -4.35
C ALA A 425 14.33 -35.58 -5.42
N CYS A 426 13.12 -35.92 -5.83
CA CYS A 426 12.35 -35.18 -6.82
C CYS A 426 10.88 -35.24 -6.46
N ASP A 427 10.13 -34.19 -6.80
CA ASP A 427 8.70 -34.14 -6.58
C ASP A 427 7.97 -33.92 -7.92
N THR A 428 6.98 -34.75 -8.18
CA THR A 428 6.09 -34.62 -9.33
C THR A 428 5.20 -33.39 -9.23
N SER A 429 4.98 -32.87 -8.02
CA SER A 429 4.20 -31.65 -7.78
C SER A 429 4.98 -30.37 -8.14
N SER A 430 6.31 -30.40 -8.03
CA SER A 430 7.20 -29.28 -8.41
C SER A 430 7.67 -29.35 -9.88
N SER A 431 7.21 -30.35 -10.63
CA SER A 431 7.63 -30.65 -12.01
C SER A 431 9.15 -30.84 -12.12
N ASP A 432 9.77 -31.56 -11.18
CA ASP A 432 11.20 -31.83 -11.20
C ASP A 432 11.58 -32.74 -12.39
N VAL A 433 12.62 -32.35 -13.13
CA VAL A 433 13.11 -33.07 -14.31
C VAL A 433 14.43 -33.77 -13.97
N CYS A 434 14.53 -35.05 -14.31
CA CYS A 434 15.76 -35.82 -14.12
C CYS A 434 16.81 -35.48 -15.20
N GLN A 435 18.07 -35.54 -14.81
CA GLN A 435 19.21 -35.21 -15.66
C GLN A 435 19.46 -36.28 -16.71
N ASP A 436 19.28 -37.55 -16.36
CA ASP A 436 19.40 -38.68 -17.26
C ASP A 436 18.10 -38.84 -18.06
N GLU A 437 18.21 -38.92 -19.38
CA GLU A 437 17.07 -39.06 -20.29
C GLU A 437 16.36 -40.41 -20.12
N ASN A 438 17.07 -41.43 -19.59
CA ASN A 438 16.50 -42.74 -19.30
C ASN A 438 16.00 -42.85 -17.84
N ALA A 439 15.82 -41.72 -17.15
CA ALA A 439 15.25 -41.64 -15.82
C ALA A 439 14.02 -40.72 -15.78
N PHE A 440 13.07 -41.04 -14.91
CA PHE A 440 11.88 -40.24 -14.66
C PHE A 440 11.70 -39.98 -13.17
N CYS A 441 11.05 -38.88 -12.82
CA CYS A 441 10.70 -38.61 -11.43
C CYS A 441 9.47 -39.44 -11.03
N ASN A 442 9.61 -40.33 -10.04
CA ASN A 442 8.50 -41.13 -9.53
C ASN A 442 7.71 -40.45 -8.39
N GLY A 443 7.96 -39.16 -8.14
CA GLY A 443 7.35 -38.37 -7.06
C GLY A 443 8.10 -38.43 -5.73
N LYS A 444 9.20 -39.18 -5.67
CA LYS A 444 10.10 -39.20 -4.51
C LYS A 444 11.55 -39.03 -4.92
N TRP A 445 11.98 -39.67 -6.00
CA TRP A 445 13.36 -39.66 -6.48
C TRP A 445 13.45 -39.99 -7.98
N CYS A 446 14.53 -39.58 -8.63
CA CYS A 446 14.78 -39.90 -10.03
C CYS A 446 15.10 -41.39 -10.21
N GLN A 447 14.15 -42.10 -10.82
CA GLN A 447 14.18 -43.56 -11.03
C GLN A 447 14.42 -43.88 -12.51
N CYS A 448 15.27 -44.88 -12.78
CA CYS A 448 15.46 -45.38 -14.14
C CYS A 448 14.16 -45.92 -14.73
N MET A 449 13.93 -45.65 -16.01
CA MET A 449 12.79 -46.15 -16.76
C MET A 449 12.83 -47.69 -16.88
N GLU A 450 11.68 -48.28 -17.18
CA GLU A 450 11.56 -49.73 -17.35
C GLU A 450 12.53 -50.24 -18.44
N GLY A 451 13.25 -51.32 -18.14
CA GLY A 451 14.32 -51.85 -19.00
C GLY A 451 15.69 -51.21 -18.79
N PHE A 452 15.82 -50.23 -17.90
CA PHE A 452 17.07 -49.63 -17.46
C PHE A 452 17.31 -49.87 -15.96
N TYR A 453 18.56 -49.89 -15.55
CA TYR A 453 18.97 -50.01 -14.15
C TYR A 453 20.11 -49.03 -13.85
N LEU A 454 20.26 -48.68 -12.58
CA LEU A 454 21.30 -47.77 -12.15
C LEU A 454 22.65 -48.48 -12.10
N ASN A 455 23.62 -47.97 -12.85
CA ASN A 455 25.01 -48.40 -12.77
C ASN A 455 25.93 -47.17 -12.71
N ARG A 456 26.74 -47.04 -11.65
CA ARG A 456 27.69 -45.93 -11.43
C ARG A 456 27.08 -44.53 -11.63
N GLY A 457 25.83 -44.33 -11.22
CA GLY A 457 25.14 -43.03 -11.30
C GLY A 457 24.41 -42.75 -12.62
N SER A 458 24.42 -43.66 -13.60
CA SER A 458 23.70 -43.54 -14.87
C SER A 458 22.69 -44.68 -15.07
N CYS A 459 21.59 -44.41 -15.76
CA CYS A 459 20.61 -45.42 -16.12
C CYS A 459 21.05 -46.13 -17.40
N VAL A 460 21.53 -47.37 -17.26
CA VAL A 460 22.01 -48.22 -18.35
C VAL A 460 20.99 -49.31 -18.67
N SER A 461 20.92 -49.76 -19.92
CA SER A 461 19.94 -50.76 -20.33
C SER A 461 20.26 -52.14 -19.77
N GLN A 462 19.22 -52.92 -19.48
CA GLN A 462 19.33 -54.33 -19.07
C GLN A 462 19.92 -55.18 -20.20
N LEU A 463 20.76 -56.16 -19.84
CA LEU A 463 21.50 -56.98 -20.80
C LEU A 463 20.66 -58.18 -21.29
N PRO A 464 20.43 -58.37 -22.60
CA PRO A 464 19.70 -59.52 -23.14
C PRO A 464 20.27 -60.88 -22.69
N LEU A 465 19.42 -61.91 -22.60
CA LEU A 465 19.86 -63.29 -22.39
C LEU A 465 20.93 -63.68 -23.42
N GLY A 466 22.05 -64.23 -22.93
CA GLY A 466 23.24 -64.53 -23.74
C GLY A 466 24.24 -63.38 -23.85
N SER A 467 23.96 -62.18 -23.36
CA SER A 467 24.98 -61.11 -23.36
C SER A 467 26.09 -61.41 -22.36
N VAL A 468 27.31 -60.95 -22.65
CA VAL A 468 28.41 -60.98 -21.68
C VAL A 468 28.06 -60.02 -20.54
N CYS A 469 28.26 -60.45 -19.30
CA CYS A 469 27.94 -59.67 -18.11
C CYS A 469 29.01 -59.85 -17.02
N GLU A 470 29.09 -58.88 -16.13
CA GLU A 470 29.93 -58.88 -14.93
C GLU A 470 29.09 -59.00 -13.65
N GLU A 471 29.77 -59.23 -12.52
CA GLU A 471 29.12 -59.36 -11.21
C GLU A 471 28.51 -58.01 -10.79
N GLY A 472 27.17 -57.92 -10.81
CA GLY A 472 26.42 -56.70 -10.55
C GLY A 472 25.56 -56.20 -11.74
N ASP A 473 25.79 -56.72 -12.95
CA ASP A 473 24.96 -56.37 -14.11
C ASP A 473 23.57 -57.02 -14.05
N VAL A 474 22.55 -56.28 -14.50
CA VAL A 474 21.16 -56.75 -14.53
C VAL A 474 20.80 -57.29 -15.91
N CYS A 475 20.39 -58.56 -15.94
CA CYS A 475 19.98 -59.26 -17.15
C CYS A 475 18.48 -59.05 -17.46
N GLN A 476 18.15 -59.00 -18.74
CA GLN A 476 16.80 -58.84 -19.27
C GLN A 476 16.06 -60.19 -19.20
N GLY A 477 14.90 -60.19 -18.54
CA GLY A 477 14.05 -61.37 -18.36
C GLY A 477 13.90 -61.75 -16.89
N MET A 478 12.65 -62.01 -16.48
CA MET A 478 12.33 -62.45 -15.12
C MET A 478 13.04 -63.78 -14.83
N PHE A 479 13.68 -63.89 -13.66
CA PHE A 479 14.50 -65.06 -13.28
C PHE A 479 15.75 -65.28 -14.15
N SER A 480 16.32 -64.22 -14.72
CA SER A 480 17.66 -64.26 -15.34
C SER A 480 18.72 -63.69 -14.40
N SER A 481 19.95 -64.17 -14.51
CA SER A 481 21.09 -63.73 -13.69
C SER A 481 22.40 -63.87 -14.46
N CYS A 482 23.39 -63.06 -14.09
CA CYS A 482 24.72 -63.21 -14.66
C CYS A 482 25.39 -64.46 -14.11
N GLN A 483 25.46 -65.52 -14.92
CA GLN A 483 26.11 -66.79 -14.55
C GLN A 483 27.21 -67.10 -15.57
N SER A 484 28.40 -67.42 -15.06
CA SER A 484 29.57 -67.72 -15.91
C SER A 484 29.87 -66.61 -16.94
N ARG A 485 29.83 -65.33 -16.50
CA ARG A 485 29.98 -64.11 -17.32
C ARG A 485 28.98 -63.96 -18.47
N ARG A 486 27.83 -64.63 -18.40
CA ARG A 486 26.79 -64.49 -19.41
C ARG A 486 25.40 -64.42 -18.75
N CYS A 487 24.51 -63.61 -19.30
CA CYS A 487 23.13 -63.56 -18.84
C CYS A 487 22.42 -64.87 -19.14
N GLN A 488 22.07 -65.63 -18.11
CA GLN A 488 21.46 -66.96 -18.23
C GLN A 488 20.26 -67.08 -17.28
N CYS A 489 19.37 -68.03 -17.57
CA CYS A 489 18.26 -68.32 -16.68
C CYS A 489 18.74 -68.85 -15.33
N ALA A 490 18.11 -68.39 -14.25
CA ALA A 490 18.36 -68.84 -12.90
C ALA A 490 18.04 -70.33 -12.75
N GLN A 491 18.63 -70.96 -11.74
CA GLN A 491 18.45 -72.39 -11.47
C GLN A 491 16.95 -72.75 -11.34
N GLY A 492 16.50 -73.77 -12.08
CA GLY A 492 15.08 -74.17 -12.14
C GLY A 492 14.29 -73.55 -13.30
N PHE A 493 14.91 -72.70 -14.13
CA PHE A 493 14.30 -72.08 -15.30
C PHE A 493 15.10 -72.38 -16.58
N LEU A 494 14.41 -72.63 -17.68
CA LEU A 494 15.00 -72.86 -19.01
C LEU A 494 14.74 -71.66 -19.92
N GLN A 495 15.70 -71.32 -20.78
CA GLN A 495 15.50 -70.28 -21.77
C GLN A 495 14.50 -70.72 -22.84
N SER A 496 13.42 -69.94 -23.02
CA SER A 496 12.48 -70.05 -24.13
C SER A 496 12.37 -68.69 -24.81
N GLY A 497 13.11 -68.52 -25.92
CA GLY A 497 13.22 -67.23 -26.61
C GLY A 497 13.98 -66.20 -25.79
N THR A 498 13.35 -65.05 -25.50
CA THR A 498 13.88 -63.95 -24.68
C THR A 498 13.48 -64.05 -23.21
N SER A 499 12.81 -65.13 -22.80
CA SER A 499 12.27 -65.30 -21.44
C SER A 499 12.72 -66.62 -20.81
N CYS A 500 12.79 -66.64 -19.47
CA CYS A 500 13.08 -67.84 -18.70
C CYS A 500 11.78 -68.47 -18.22
N VAL A 501 11.54 -69.73 -18.60
CA VAL A 501 10.32 -70.48 -18.24
C VAL A 501 10.62 -71.52 -17.16
N PRO A 502 9.70 -71.74 -16.20
CA PRO A 502 9.91 -72.69 -15.10
C PRO A 502 10.02 -74.14 -15.58
N GLN A 503 10.94 -74.92 -15.01
CA GLN A 503 11.09 -76.37 -15.25
C GLN A 503 10.46 -77.25 -14.15
N GLY A 504 10.00 -76.66 -13.04
CA GLY A 504 9.45 -77.43 -11.92
C GLY A 504 8.12 -78.14 -12.22
N GLU A 505 7.79 -79.16 -11.44
CA GLU A 505 6.46 -79.75 -11.50
C GLU A 505 5.39 -78.72 -11.07
N PRO A 506 4.15 -78.81 -11.61
CA PRO A 506 3.08 -77.89 -11.20
C PRO A 506 2.90 -77.84 -9.68
N GLY A 507 3.02 -76.63 -9.12
CA GLY A 507 2.91 -76.36 -7.69
C GLY A 507 4.18 -76.57 -6.85
N SER A 508 5.30 -77.04 -7.39
CA SER A 508 6.59 -77.02 -6.67
C SER A 508 7.20 -75.62 -6.68
N LEU A 509 8.14 -75.33 -5.78
CA LEU A 509 8.92 -74.08 -5.84
C LEU A 509 9.62 -73.96 -7.20
N TYR A 510 9.52 -72.80 -7.85
CA TYR A 510 9.90 -72.50 -9.24
C TYR A 510 9.17 -73.32 -10.32
N GLY A 511 8.10 -74.02 -9.98
CA GLY A 511 7.19 -74.69 -10.92
C GLY A 511 5.98 -73.83 -11.28
N PRO A 512 5.25 -74.17 -12.36
CA PRO A 512 4.08 -73.42 -12.78
C PRO A 512 2.92 -73.56 -11.79
N CYS A 513 2.19 -72.48 -11.56
CA CYS A 513 0.97 -72.43 -10.76
C CYS A 513 -0.14 -71.68 -11.50
N LEU A 514 -1.39 -72.00 -11.19
CA LEU A 514 -2.57 -71.30 -11.70
C LEU A 514 -3.22 -70.55 -10.55
N LEU A 515 -3.85 -69.40 -10.84
CA LEU A 515 -4.58 -68.59 -9.87
C LEU A 515 -5.62 -69.49 -9.13
N GLY A 516 -5.36 -69.81 -7.86
CA GLY A 516 -6.24 -70.65 -7.03
C GLY A 516 -5.81 -72.09 -6.76
N ARG A 517 -4.66 -72.58 -7.28
CA ARG A 517 -3.99 -73.78 -6.74
C ARG A 517 -2.79 -73.38 -5.89
N GLN A 518 -2.80 -73.77 -4.62
CA GLN A 518 -1.78 -73.39 -3.64
C GLN A 518 -0.45 -74.12 -3.91
N CYS A 519 0.64 -73.35 -3.87
CA CYS A 519 2.00 -73.87 -3.95
C CYS A 519 2.28 -74.83 -2.80
N LYS A 520 2.98 -75.94 -3.08
CA LYS A 520 3.13 -77.07 -2.14
C LYS A 520 4.01 -76.73 -0.93
N SER A 521 4.98 -75.83 -1.08
CA SER A 521 5.83 -75.41 0.04
C SER A 521 5.06 -74.47 0.96
N GLU A 522 5.15 -74.66 2.27
CA GLU A 522 4.67 -73.66 3.21
C GLU A 522 5.41 -72.33 2.99
N HIS A 523 4.69 -71.22 3.21
CA HIS A 523 5.18 -69.87 2.94
C HIS A 523 5.63 -69.60 1.49
N SER A 524 5.11 -70.37 0.53
CA SER A 524 5.24 -70.06 -0.90
C SER A 524 3.95 -69.48 -1.47
N THR A 525 4.08 -68.57 -2.42
CA THR A 525 2.98 -67.87 -3.11
C THR A 525 3.14 -68.02 -4.62
N CYS A 526 2.02 -67.91 -5.35
CA CYS A 526 2.02 -67.95 -6.80
C CYS A 526 2.20 -66.53 -7.34
N ASP A 527 3.39 -66.22 -7.87
CA ASP A 527 3.70 -64.94 -8.50
C ASP A 527 3.94 -65.14 -10.00
N GLY A 528 3.21 -64.41 -10.84
CA GLY A 528 3.37 -64.50 -12.31
C GLY A 528 3.19 -65.91 -12.90
N ASN A 529 2.31 -66.73 -12.33
CA ASN A 529 2.11 -68.17 -12.66
C ASN A 529 3.30 -69.08 -12.29
N VAL A 530 4.19 -68.66 -11.39
CA VAL A 530 5.29 -69.47 -10.85
C VAL A 530 5.25 -69.44 -9.31
N CYS A 531 5.45 -70.59 -8.68
CA CYS A 531 5.54 -70.66 -7.22
C CYS A 531 6.88 -70.10 -6.73
N VAL A 532 6.86 -69.08 -5.88
CA VAL A 532 8.02 -68.44 -5.27
C VAL A 532 7.82 -68.33 -3.76
N CYS A 533 8.89 -68.05 -3.00
CA CYS A 533 8.72 -67.79 -1.56
C CYS A 533 8.00 -66.47 -1.30
N ALA A 534 7.09 -66.47 -0.33
CA ALA A 534 6.36 -65.27 0.09
C ALA A 534 7.33 -64.21 0.65
N GLU A 535 6.89 -62.96 0.67
CA GLU A 535 7.68 -61.85 1.18
C GLU A 535 8.17 -62.14 2.61
N GLY A 536 9.46 -61.87 2.87
CA GLY A 536 10.13 -62.21 4.13
C GLY A 536 10.74 -63.62 4.19
N TYR A 537 10.51 -64.48 3.20
CA TYR A 537 11.07 -65.84 3.13
C TYR A 537 12.06 -65.98 1.95
N PHE A 538 13.02 -66.90 2.06
CA PHE A 538 13.95 -67.26 0.99
C PHE A 538 13.99 -68.77 0.78
N ASP A 539 14.38 -69.19 -0.42
CA ASP A 539 14.55 -70.60 -0.73
C ASP A 539 15.80 -71.16 -0.05
N SER A 540 15.59 -72.13 0.82
CA SER A 540 16.64 -73.00 1.35
C SER A 540 16.34 -74.44 0.95
N SER A 541 17.01 -74.91 -0.10
CA SER A 541 16.92 -76.31 -0.58
C SER A 541 15.50 -76.77 -0.92
N GLY A 542 14.70 -75.92 -1.57
CA GLY A 542 13.35 -76.22 -2.04
C GLY A 542 12.25 -75.94 -1.02
N THR A 543 12.59 -75.35 0.13
CA THR A 543 11.64 -74.95 1.19
C THR A 543 11.82 -73.46 1.51
N CYS A 544 10.71 -72.75 1.68
CA CYS A 544 10.74 -71.33 2.03
C CYS A 544 10.96 -71.13 3.53
N VAL A 545 12.11 -70.57 3.89
CA VAL A 545 12.50 -70.30 5.28
C VAL A 545 12.61 -68.79 5.52
N LEU A 546 12.35 -68.34 6.75
CA LEU A 546 12.32 -66.91 7.09
C LEU A 546 13.71 -66.27 6.91
N LYS A 547 13.76 -65.08 6.29
CA LYS A 547 14.97 -64.29 6.17
C LYS A 547 15.37 -63.71 7.54
N SER A 548 16.67 -63.67 7.81
CA SER A 548 17.23 -63.12 9.04
C SER A 548 17.40 -61.60 8.96
N ALA A 549 17.12 -60.91 10.06
CA ALA A 549 17.34 -59.47 10.19
C ALA A 549 18.84 -59.12 10.22
N ILE A 550 19.17 -57.83 10.11
CA ILE A 550 20.55 -57.35 10.31
C ILE A 550 21.04 -57.74 11.72
N GLY A 551 22.28 -58.25 11.80
CA GLY A 551 22.85 -58.85 13.01
C GLY A 551 22.46 -60.32 13.24
N GLY A 552 21.53 -60.87 12.45
CA GLY A 552 21.12 -62.28 12.52
C GLY A 552 22.07 -63.22 11.78
N ALA A 553 22.03 -64.50 12.14
CA ALA A 553 22.84 -65.54 11.50
C ALA A 553 22.38 -65.82 10.07
N CYS A 554 23.32 -66.07 9.17
CA CYS A 554 23.02 -66.35 7.77
C CYS A 554 23.96 -67.40 7.16
N SER A 555 23.43 -68.18 6.23
CA SER A 555 24.19 -69.14 5.42
C SER A 555 24.65 -68.55 4.08
N GLY A 556 24.10 -67.40 3.66
CA GLY A 556 24.48 -66.66 2.47
C GLY A 556 23.63 -65.38 2.33
N SER A 557 24.00 -64.46 1.44
CA SER A 557 23.36 -63.12 1.37
C SER A 557 21.87 -63.14 1.05
N ARG A 558 21.36 -64.19 0.38
CA ARG A 558 19.92 -64.38 0.11
C ARG A 558 19.10 -64.67 1.38
N ALA A 559 19.77 -65.13 2.45
CA ALA A 559 19.15 -65.36 3.75
C ALA A 559 18.91 -64.05 4.54
N CYS A 560 19.43 -62.91 4.08
CA CYS A 560 19.28 -61.64 4.78
C CYS A 560 18.03 -60.88 4.29
N GLY A 561 17.26 -60.37 5.24
CA GLY A 561 15.95 -59.75 5.02
C GLY A 561 16.02 -58.30 4.53
N ALA A 562 17.01 -57.55 5.01
CA ALA A 562 17.14 -56.14 4.66
C ALA A 562 17.72 -55.96 3.24
N SER A 563 17.15 -55.03 2.47
CA SER A 563 17.72 -54.60 1.19
C SER A 563 19.12 -54.03 1.39
N ASN A 564 20.02 -54.23 0.42
CA ASN A 564 21.44 -53.82 0.50
C ASN A 564 22.19 -54.42 1.71
N SER A 565 21.74 -55.58 2.18
CA SER A 565 22.48 -56.39 3.16
C SER A 565 23.22 -57.54 2.48
N ALA A 566 24.28 -58.02 3.12
CA ALA A 566 25.07 -59.14 2.69
C ALA A 566 25.42 -60.01 3.89
N CYS A 567 25.52 -61.31 3.66
CA CYS A 567 26.00 -62.22 4.69
C CYS A 567 27.53 -62.13 4.72
N ARG A 568 28.09 -61.52 5.78
CA ARG A 568 29.54 -61.47 6.00
C ARG A 568 29.85 -62.11 7.35
N ASN A 569 30.80 -63.03 7.36
CA ASN A 569 31.15 -63.81 8.56
C ASN A 569 29.94 -64.51 9.20
N GLN A 570 29.05 -65.10 8.38
CA GLN A 570 27.82 -65.76 8.82
C GLN A 570 26.82 -64.85 9.54
N VAL A 571 26.96 -63.53 9.43
CA VAL A 571 26.03 -62.55 10.00
C VAL A 571 25.56 -61.58 8.91
N CYS A 572 24.27 -61.24 8.92
CA CYS A 572 23.71 -60.26 8.00
C CYS A 572 24.18 -58.85 8.39
N VAL A 573 24.92 -58.19 7.50
CA VAL A 573 25.42 -56.82 7.68
C VAL A 573 25.10 -55.97 6.46
N CYS A 574 25.12 -54.65 6.61
CA CYS A 574 24.94 -53.75 5.48
C CYS A 574 26.12 -53.81 4.50
N GLN A 575 25.82 -53.70 3.21
CA GLN A 575 26.82 -53.59 2.16
C GLN A 575 27.62 -52.28 2.29
N TYR A 576 28.79 -52.22 1.67
CA TYR A 576 29.65 -51.04 1.73
C TYR A 576 28.92 -49.81 1.14
N GLY A 577 29.00 -48.66 1.82
CA GLY A 577 28.24 -47.45 1.47
C GLY A 577 26.85 -47.37 2.11
N TYR A 578 26.46 -48.35 2.93
CA TYR A 578 25.19 -48.36 3.66
C TYR A 578 25.42 -48.56 5.17
N GLN A 579 24.65 -47.85 5.99
CA GLN A 579 24.65 -47.97 7.46
C GLN A 579 23.36 -48.59 7.96
N GLU A 580 23.46 -49.42 9.00
CA GLU A 580 22.30 -49.95 9.70
C GLU A 580 21.62 -48.83 10.50
N LYS A 581 20.33 -48.64 10.26
CA LYS A 581 19.46 -47.78 11.05
C LYS A 581 18.10 -48.44 11.19
N GLU A 582 17.74 -48.79 12.42
CA GLU A 582 16.45 -49.40 12.78
C GLU A 582 16.13 -50.69 12.00
N GLY A 583 17.16 -51.50 11.73
CA GLY A 583 17.05 -52.78 11.01
C GLY A 583 17.12 -52.67 9.49
N PHE A 584 17.29 -51.46 8.94
CA PHE A 584 17.42 -51.20 7.50
C PHE A 584 18.82 -50.71 7.14
N CYS A 585 19.30 -51.03 5.94
CA CYS A 585 20.55 -50.50 5.41
C CYS A 585 20.28 -49.24 4.57
N VAL A 586 20.62 -48.07 5.11
CA VAL A 586 20.43 -46.77 4.45
C VAL A 586 21.74 -46.27 3.82
N PRO A 587 21.70 -45.65 2.62
CA PRO A 587 22.91 -45.17 1.96
C PRO A 587 23.54 -43.98 2.70
N LEU A 588 24.88 -43.89 2.71
CA LEU A 588 25.65 -42.75 3.21
C LEU A 588 26.20 -41.91 2.05
N GLY A 589 26.04 -40.59 2.10
CA GLY A 589 26.55 -39.62 1.13
C GLY A 589 27.87 -38.99 1.54
N SER A 590 28.74 -38.70 0.58
CA SER A 590 30.02 -37.99 0.76
C SER A 590 29.82 -36.48 0.92
N LEU A 591 30.88 -35.73 1.21
CA LEU A 591 30.80 -34.26 1.27
C LEU A 591 30.35 -33.68 -0.08
N GLY A 592 29.22 -32.96 -0.05
CA GLY A 592 28.56 -32.43 -1.25
C GLY A 592 27.43 -33.30 -1.80
N ASP A 593 27.22 -34.50 -1.27
CA ASP A 593 26.07 -35.32 -1.63
C ASP A 593 24.80 -34.85 -0.92
N VAL A 594 23.66 -35.10 -1.57
CA VAL A 594 22.34 -34.75 -1.05
C VAL A 594 22.00 -35.62 0.15
N CYS A 595 21.52 -34.99 1.22
CA CYS A 595 21.12 -35.65 2.46
C CYS A 595 19.74 -35.15 2.93
N LEU A 596 19.04 -35.98 3.69
CA LEU A 596 17.71 -35.69 4.24
C LEU A 596 17.75 -35.47 5.77
N PHE A 597 18.67 -36.13 6.47
CA PHE A 597 18.84 -36.03 7.93
C PHE A 597 20.32 -36.13 8.36
N GLY A 598 20.67 -35.53 9.51
CA GLY A 598 22.05 -35.27 9.94
C GLY A 598 23.04 -36.44 10.06
N HIS A 599 22.58 -37.70 10.04
CA HIS A 599 23.44 -38.89 10.16
C HIS A 599 23.64 -39.65 8.82
N GLN A 600 23.34 -39.01 7.69
CA GLN A 600 23.49 -39.61 6.36
C GLN A 600 24.81 -39.23 5.67
N CYS A 601 25.73 -38.57 6.37
CA CYS A 601 27.03 -38.18 5.82
C CYS A 601 28.11 -39.20 6.21
N LEU A 602 28.95 -39.56 5.24
CA LEU A 602 30.03 -40.53 5.39
C LEU A 602 31.13 -40.03 6.33
N ASP A 603 31.42 -38.73 6.30
CA ASP A 603 32.38 -38.07 7.20
C ASP A 603 31.70 -37.68 8.53
N ILE A 604 32.30 -38.06 9.66
CA ILE A 604 31.73 -37.85 11.00
C ILE A 604 31.71 -36.38 11.42
N SER A 605 32.56 -35.55 10.82
CA SER A 605 32.65 -34.10 11.04
C SER A 605 31.82 -33.32 10.02
N ALA A 606 31.06 -34.02 9.17
CA ALA A 606 30.04 -33.45 8.31
C ALA A 606 28.65 -33.50 8.98
N VAL A 607 27.79 -32.55 8.61
CA VAL A 607 26.39 -32.47 9.02
C VAL A 607 25.54 -32.20 7.78
N CYS A 608 24.32 -32.72 7.79
CA CYS A 608 23.35 -32.38 6.76
C CYS A 608 22.82 -30.96 6.99
N SER A 609 23.30 -30.01 6.20
CA SER A 609 22.85 -28.61 6.24
C SER A 609 22.23 -28.26 4.90
N SER A 610 21.02 -27.68 4.91
CA SER A 610 20.29 -27.30 3.68
C SER A 610 20.09 -28.41 2.65
N GLY A 611 20.10 -29.68 3.07
CA GLY A 611 19.93 -30.84 2.20
C GLY A 611 21.22 -31.34 1.53
N GLU A 612 22.38 -30.86 1.96
CA GLU A 612 23.70 -31.28 1.47
C GLU A 612 24.62 -31.62 2.66
N CYS A 613 25.46 -32.64 2.50
CA CYS A 613 26.48 -32.95 3.49
C CYS A 613 27.58 -31.88 3.47
N THR A 614 27.61 -31.04 4.50
CA THR A 614 28.57 -29.94 4.66
C THR A 614 29.37 -30.08 5.96
N CYS A 615 30.57 -29.50 6.02
CA CYS A 615 31.35 -29.53 7.26
C CYS A 615 30.68 -28.78 8.41
N GLN A 616 30.78 -29.34 9.62
CA GLN A 616 30.32 -28.71 10.84
C GLN A 616 31.13 -27.45 11.16
N GLU A 617 30.56 -26.56 11.98
CA GLU A 617 31.22 -25.30 12.38
C GLU A 617 32.59 -25.59 13.02
N GLY A 618 33.63 -24.88 12.55
CA GLY A 618 35.01 -25.12 12.96
C GLY A 618 35.76 -26.16 12.13
N TYR A 619 35.17 -26.68 11.05
CA TYR A 619 35.81 -27.53 10.04
C TYR A 619 35.65 -26.92 8.64
N TYR A 620 36.65 -27.10 7.78
CA TYR A 620 36.62 -26.69 6.37
C TYR A 620 36.78 -27.90 5.45
N ARG A 621 36.32 -27.76 4.21
CA ARG A 621 36.36 -28.84 3.23
C ARG A 621 37.75 -28.97 2.62
N TRP A 622 38.35 -30.16 2.72
CA TRP A 622 39.52 -30.54 1.95
C TRP A 622 39.24 -31.86 1.21
N GLY A 623 38.95 -31.76 -0.09
CA GLY A 623 38.48 -32.91 -0.87
C GLY A 623 37.12 -33.41 -0.36
N ASP A 624 37.07 -34.69 0.03
CA ASP A 624 35.88 -35.36 0.57
C ASP A 624 35.91 -35.53 2.11
N HIS A 625 36.83 -34.81 2.79
CA HIS A 625 36.94 -34.82 4.25
C HIS A 625 36.76 -33.44 4.87
N CYS A 626 36.25 -33.43 6.10
CA CYS A 626 36.16 -32.23 6.93
C CYS A 626 37.41 -32.12 7.82
N VAL A 627 38.21 -31.07 7.59
CA VAL A 627 39.45 -30.81 8.33
C VAL A 627 39.22 -29.67 9.32
N PRO A 628 39.68 -29.76 10.58
CA PRO A 628 39.44 -28.73 11.58
C PRO A 628 40.17 -27.42 11.24
N VAL A 629 39.50 -26.29 11.50
CA VAL A 629 40.08 -24.94 11.44
C VAL A 629 40.74 -24.61 12.78
N LEU A 630 42.04 -24.33 12.75
CA LEU A 630 42.90 -24.25 13.93
C LEU A 630 42.82 -22.88 14.62
N PRO A 631 42.71 -22.80 15.96
CA PRO A 631 42.69 -21.52 16.67
C PRO A 631 44.06 -20.81 16.66
N LEU A 632 44.09 -19.52 16.99
CA LEU A 632 45.35 -18.79 17.17
C LEU A 632 46.26 -19.48 18.19
N ASN A 633 47.55 -19.55 17.88
CA ASN A 633 48.62 -20.24 18.61
C ASN A 633 48.56 -21.78 18.59
N ALA A 634 47.62 -22.39 17.85
CA ALA A 634 47.68 -23.83 17.60
C ALA A 634 48.84 -24.17 16.65
N ASP A 635 49.47 -25.31 16.89
CA ASP A 635 50.47 -25.86 15.99
C ASP A 635 49.81 -26.21 14.65
N CYS A 636 50.44 -25.83 13.55
CA CYS A 636 49.92 -25.96 12.19
C CYS A 636 51.04 -26.26 11.19
N VAL A 637 50.66 -26.73 10.00
CA VAL A 637 51.51 -26.78 8.80
C VAL A 637 51.02 -25.76 7.76
N LEU A 638 51.85 -25.42 6.77
CA LEU A 638 51.56 -24.40 5.76
C LEU A 638 50.23 -24.62 4.98
N SER A 639 49.70 -25.85 4.95
CA SER A 639 48.42 -26.19 4.32
C SER A 639 47.19 -26.02 5.22
N ASP A 640 47.39 -25.77 6.52
CA ASP A 640 46.31 -25.68 7.48
C ASP A 640 45.70 -24.28 7.49
N VAL A 641 44.39 -24.23 7.74
CA VAL A 641 43.63 -22.98 7.79
C VAL A 641 43.43 -22.55 9.25
N CYS A 642 43.84 -21.33 9.55
CA CYS A 642 43.67 -20.72 10.87
C CYS A 642 42.31 -20.03 11.00
N ARG A 643 41.74 -20.05 12.21
CA ARG A 643 40.36 -19.61 12.51
C ARG A 643 40.17 -18.10 12.46
N ALA A 644 41.17 -17.34 12.88
CA ALA A 644 41.06 -15.89 12.94
C ALA A 644 41.25 -15.30 11.53
N ASP A 645 40.38 -14.38 11.13
CA ASP A 645 40.56 -13.60 9.91
C ASP A 645 41.90 -12.87 9.96
N HIS A 646 42.63 -12.87 8.84
CA HIS A 646 44.00 -12.38 8.76
C HIS A 646 44.98 -13.13 9.69
N ALA A 647 44.76 -14.41 9.97
CA ALA A 647 45.77 -15.31 10.53
C ALA A 647 46.25 -16.33 9.49
N SER A 648 47.54 -16.68 9.55
CA SER A 648 48.18 -17.67 8.69
C SER A 648 49.12 -18.55 9.49
N CYS A 649 49.44 -19.73 8.97
CA CYS A 649 50.42 -20.60 9.60
C CYS A 649 51.83 -20.05 9.38
N VAL A 650 52.40 -19.44 10.43
CA VAL A 650 53.73 -18.83 10.40
C VAL A 650 54.59 -19.54 11.44
N LEU A 651 55.76 -20.06 11.02
CA LEU A 651 56.69 -20.81 11.87
C LEU A 651 56.04 -22.01 12.60
N GLY A 652 55.07 -22.66 11.96
CA GLY A 652 54.39 -23.84 12.49
C GLY A 652 53.30 -23.53 13.52
N GLN A 653 52.89 -22.26 13.66
CA GLN A 653 51.77 -21.89 14.52
C GLN A 653 50.83 -20.89 13.83
N CYS A 654 49.54 -20.97 14.15
CA CYS A 654 48.54 -20.04 13.64
C CYS A 654 48.74 -18.65 14.26
N GLN A 655 49.27 -17.71 13.49
CA GLN A 655 49.60 -16.35 13.94
C GLN A 655 48.95 -15.30 13.05
N CYS A 656 48.75 -14.10 13.59
CA CYS A 656 48.23 -12.97 12.82
C CYS A 656 49.20 -12.56 11.71
N SER A 657 48.64 -12.27 10.54
CA SER A 657 49.35 -11.75 9.36
C SER A 657 49.98 -10.38 9.66
N PRO A 658 50.99 -9.96 8.88
CA PRO A 658 51.62 -8.65 9.05
C PRO A 658 50.59 -7.51 9.05
N LEU A 659 50.77 -6.53 9.95
CA LEU A 659 49.84 -5.42 10.25
C LEU A 659 48.63 -5.78 11.15
N TYR A 660 48.58 -6.99 11.70
CA TYR A 660 47.56 -7.40 12.65
C TYR A 660 48.18 -8.01 13.92
N THR A 661 47.58 -7.75 15.09
CA THR A 661 48.00 -8.32 16.37
C THR A 661 46.87 -9.10 17.02
N GLN A 662 47.25 -10.12 17.77
CA GLN A 662 46.29 -10.94 18.50
C GLN A 662 45.63 -10.12 19.61
N ASN A 663 44.33 -9.90 19.49
CA ASN A 663 43.48 -9.38 20.55
C ASN A 663 42.44 -10.46 20.91
N GLY A 664 42.77 -11.29 21.90
CA GLY A 664 41.98 -12.46 22.25
C GLY A 664 42.03 -13.55 21.17
N SER A 665 40.88 -13.90 20.59
CA SER A 665 40.76 -14.90 19.53
C SER A 665 40.72 -14.32 18.11
N VAL A 666 40.96 -13.01 17.95
CA VAL A 666 40.86 -12.28 16.68
C VAL A 666 42.15 -11.52 16.40
N CYS A 667 42.51 -11.38 15.13
CA CYS A 667 43.60 -10.54 14.68
C CYS A 667 43.07 -9.12 14.40
N ALA A 668 43.46 -8.16 15.24
CA ALA A 668 43.08 -6.76 15.12
C ALA A 668 44.16 -5.95 14.39
N PRO A 669 43.80 -5.02 13.49
CA PRO A 669 44.78 -4.23 12.74
C PRO A 669 45.59 -3.33 13.68
N THR A 670 46.90 -3.23 13.44
CA THR A 670 47.79 -2.31 14.15
C THR A 670 48.01 -1.01 13.38
N ILE A 671 47.91 0.12 14.07
CA ILE A 671 48.01 1.45 13.47
C ILE A 671 49.46 1.95 13.54
N PRO A 672 50.10 2.32 12.40
CA PRO A 672 51.48 2.81 12.40
C PRO A 672 51.64 4.11 13.19
N LEU A 673 52.86 4.33 13.68
CA LEU A 673 53.23 5.59 14.34
C LEU A 673 52.87 6.82 13.51
N SER A 674 52.32 7.85 14.15
CA SER A 674 51.81 9.09 13.55
C SER A 674 50.60 8.93 12.61
N SER A 675 50.00 7.74 12.53
CA SER A 675 48.75 7.53 11.78
C SER A 675 47.51 7.83 12.64
N PRO A 676 46.37 8.18 12.01
CA PRO A 676 45.13 8.46 12.73
C PRO A 676 44.65 7.23 13.50
N CYS A 677 44.20 7.42 14.73
CA CYS A 677 43.66 6.36 15.59
C CYS A 677 42.52 6.90 16.47
N THR A 678 41.75 5.99 17.02
CA THR A 678 40.69 6.23 18.01
C THR A 678 41.08 5.67 19.39
N GLU A 679 40.42 6.16 20.43
CA GLU A 679 40.73 5.77 21.81
C GLU A 679 40.40 4.29 22.04
N GLY A 680 41.45 3.46 22.17
CA GLY A 680 41.34 1.99 22.26
C GLY A 680 42.06 1.24 21.12
N ASP A 681 42.45 1.92 20.04
CA ASP A 681 43.20 1.31 18.95
C ASP A 681 44.63 0.92 19.36
N ILE A 682 45.09 -0.22 18.82
CA ILE A 682 46.41 -0.79 19.12
C ILE A 682 47.43 -0.22 18.11
N CYS A 683 48.37 0.58 18.60
CA CYS A 683 49.47 1.09 17.78
C CYS A 683 50.51 -0.01 17.50
N GLU A 684 51.15 0.04 16.32
CA GLU A 684 52.16 -0.93 15.89
C GLU A 684 53.36 -1.00 16.86
N ASP A 685 53.76 0.13 17.43
CA ASP A 685 54.78 0.18 18.47
C ASP A 685 54.16 0.01 19.88
N LYS A 686 54.65 -0.99 20.63
CA LYS A 686 54.20 -1.30 22.00
C LYS A 686 54.37 -0.16 23.01
N LYS A 687 55.20 0.84 22.70
CA LYS A 687 55.44 2.04 23.50
C LYS A 687 54.70 3.27 22.96
N ALA A 688 53.87 3.10 21.94
CA ALA A 688 52.95 4.10 21.43
C ALA A 688 51.53 3.85 21.94
N VAL A 689 50.77 4.92 22.12
CA VAL A 689 49.37 4.91 22.51
C VAL A 689 48.62 5.93 21.67
N CYS A 690 47.33 5.68 21.42
CA CYS A 690 46.51 6.65 20.72
C CYS A 690 46.30 7.89 21.62
N THR A 691 46.91 9.01 21.26
CA THR A 691 46.75 10.28 21.98
C THR A 691 46.45 11.39 21.00
N ARG A 692 45.39 12.15 21.28
CA ARG A 692 44.88 13.24 20.42
C ARG A 692 44.58 12.79 18.99
N GLY A 693 44.07 11.56 18.83
CA GLY A 693 43.65 11.01 17.55
C GLY A 693 44.78 10.49 16.66
N PHE A 694 46.01 10.38 17.18
CA PHE A 694 47.15 9.81 16.45
C PHE A 694 47.97 8.87 17.34
N CYS A 695 48.54 7.82 16.76
CA CYS A 695 49.43 6.89 17.47
C CYS A 695 50.75 7.60 17.78
N GLN A 696 51.01 7.92 19.06
CA GLN A 696 52.19 8.66 19.49
C GLN A 696 52.91 7.92 20.63
N CYS A 697 54.23 8.09 20.72
CA CYS A 697 55.02 7.52 21.78
C CYS A 697 54.57 8.00 23.16
N GLN A 698 54.50 7.09 24.13
CA GLN A 698 54.27 7.42 25.54
C GLN A 698 55.37 8.36 26.06
N ALA A 699 55.05 9.21 27.03
CA ALA A 699 55.86 10.36 27.47
C ALA A 699 57.35 10.11 27.86
N LYS A 700 57.78 8.84 28.02
CA LYS A 700 59.17 8.46 28.28
C LYS A 700 59.98 8.15 27.01
N TYR A 701 59.33 8.08 25.86
CA TYR A 701 59.90 7.71 24.56
C TYR A 701 59.65 8.82 23.54
N ALA A 702 60.56 8.99 22.59
CA ALA A 702 60.45 10.01 21.54
C ALA A 702 60.70 9.38 20.17
N ASN A 703 59.97 9.88 19.16
CA ASN A 703 60.22 9.57 17.76
C ASN A 703 60.96 10.78 17.15
N LEU A 704 62.26 10.60 16.85
CA LEU A 704 63.03 11.55 16.04
C LEU A 704 63.03 11.03 14.60
N ARG A 705 62.71 11.91 13.64
CA ARG A 705 62.68 11.62 12.19
C ARG A 705 63.86 10.72 11.79
N CYS A 706 63.53 9.45 11.49
CA CYS A 706 64.35 8.37 10.89
C CYS A 706 64.38 7.02 11.64
N LEU A 707 63.63 6.83 12.73
CA LEU A 707 63.38 5.48 13.28
C LEU A 707 61.87 5.21 13.29
N LEU A 708 61.45 4.10 12.69
CA LEU A 708 60.04 3.66 12.67
C LEU A 708 59.52 3.23 14.06
N ASP A 709 60.33 3.35 15.13
CA ASP A 709 60.04 2.89 16.49
C ASP A 709 60.27 3.99 17.57
N CYS A 710 59.57 3.88 18.70
CA CYS A 710 59.70 4.70 19.89
C CYS A 710 60.93 4.32 20.73
N CYS A 711 61.94 5.21 20.75
CA CYS A 711 63.18 5.02 21.49
C CYS A 711 63.25 5.90 22.76
N MET A 712 64.03 5.45 23.75
CA MET A 712 64.30 6.24 24.97
C MET A 712 64.99 7.54 24.55
N ALA A 713 64.45 8.68 24.99
CA ALA A 713 64.90 10.01 24.55
C ALA A 713 66.43 10.25 24.73
N ALA A 714 67.06 9.58 25.72
CA ALA A 714 68.50 9.64 25.96
C ALA A 714 69.35 9.01 24.84
N VAL A 715 68.84 7.99 24.14
CA VAL A 715 69.55 7.29 23.04
C VAL A 715 69.54 8.14 21.77
N CYS A 716 68.45 8.85 21.48
CA CYS A 716 68.36 9.74 20.32
C CYS A 716 69.32 10.94 20.39
N LEU A 717 69.67 11.40 21.60
CA LEU A 717 70.63 12.50 21.79
C LEU A 717 72.10 12.07 21.53
N GLY A 718 72.43 10.78 21.70
CA GLY A 718 73.77 10.26 21.41
C GLY A 718 74.09 10.18 19.91
N ILE A 719 73.08 9.96 19.06
CA ILE A 719 73.24 9.86 17.61
C ILE A 719 73.52 11.24 16.98
N PHE A 720 72.97 12.32 17.55
CA PHE A 720 73.17 13.68 17.05
C PHE A 720 74.61 14.20 17.25
N ALA A 721 75.36 13.68 18.24
CA ALA A 721 76.76 14.05 18.47
C ALA A 721 77.71 13.56 17.36
N LEU A 722 77.30 12.55 16.57
CA LEU A 722 78.10 12.00 15.47
C LEU A 722 77.85 12.71 14.13
N ALA A 723 76.79 13.52 14.00
CA ALA A 723 76.38 14.09 12.71
C ALA A 723 76.91 15.51 12.40
N THR A 724 77.64 16.16 13.32
CA THR A 724 78.09 17.57 13.13
C THR A 724 79.61 17.77 13.08
N MET A 725 80.40 16.79 12.63
CA MET A 725 81.82 17.02 12.32
C MET A 725 82.17 16.57 10.90
N SER A 726 82.14 17.54 9.99
CA SER A 726 82.77 17.47 8.67
C SER A 726 84.20 17.98 8.77
N SER A 727 85.18 17.08 8.68
CA SER A 727 86.42 17.24 7.90
C SER A 727 87.40 16.10 8.23
N ALA A 728 87.64 15.26 7.22
CA ALA A 728 88.80 14.39 7.07
C ALA A 728 89.36 13.69 8.33
N LYS A 729 88.81 12.53 8.68
CA LYS A 729 89.53 11.30 9.10
C LYS A 729 88.54 10.17 9.37
N MET A 730 89.00 8.93 9.16
CA MET A 730 88.27 7.66 9.35
C MET A 730 87.36 7.67 10.60
N ILE A 731 86.11 7.20 10.43
CA ILE A 731 85.20 6.95 11.55
C ILE A 731 85.30 5.47 11.91
N THR A 732 85.77 5.19 13.12
CA THR A 732 85.67 3.88 13.76
C THR A 732 84.31 3.79 14.45
N VAL A 733 83.45 2.84 14.06
CA VAL A 733 82.20 2.56 14.78
C VAL A 733 82.45 1.41 15.76
N SER A 734 82.31 1.68 17.06
CA SER A 734 82.29 0.66 18.11
C SER A 734 80.84 0.37 18.51
N VAL A 735 80.37 -0.85 18.23
CA VAL A 735 79.04 -1.34 18.64
C VAL A 735 79.15 -1.92 20.06
N TRP A 736 78.37 -1.40 21.00
CA TRP A 736 78.12 -2.08 22.28
C TRP A 736 76.96 -3.06 22.12
N ARG A 737 77.21 -4.33 22.46
CA ARG A 737 76.21 -5.40 22.47
C ARG A 737 75.85 -5.66 23.93
N ASP A 738 74.58 -5.46 24.31
CA ASP A 738 74.09 -5.92 25.61
C ASP A 738 73.91 -7.44 25.57
N SER A 739 74.95 -8.16 25.99
CA SER A 739 74.88 -9.47 26.64
C SER A 739 76.27 -9.83 27.14
N MET A 740 76.34 -10.25 28.40
CA MET A 740 77.56 -10.44 29.19
C MET A 740 78.67 -11.28 28.50
N GLN A 741 79.91 -10.80 28.69
CA GLN A 741 81.22 -11.43 28.52
C GLN A 741 81.86 -11.54 27.10
N GLU A 742 83.06 -10.94 27.04
CA GLU A 742 84.17 -11.03 26.06
C GLU A 742 84.11 -10.25 24.72
N GLU A 743 85.23 -9.57 24.45
CA GLU A 743 85.42 -8.49 23.47
C GLU A 743 85.84 -8.99 22.07
N GLY A 744 85.38 -8.31 21.01
CA GLY A 744 85.87 -8.48 19.65
C GLY A 744 85.34 -7.41 18.68
N LEU A 745 86.23 -6.64 18.07
CA LEU A 745 85.95 -5.53 17.13
C LEU A 745 85.88 -6.05 15.68
N VAL A 746 84.80 -5.81 14.93
CA VAL A 746 84.72 -6.12 13.48
C VAL A 746 84.38 -4.86 12.69
N THR A 747 85.21 -4.53 11.69
CA THR A 747 85.09 -3.35 10.81
C THR A 747 84.59 -3.76 9.41
N VAL A 748 83.62 -3.03 8.83
CA VAL A 748 83.18 -3.18 7.42
C VAL A 748 82.91 -1.80 6.79
N ASP A 749 83.43 -1.56 5.59
CA ASP A 749 83.30 -0.31 4.79
C ASP A 749 82.22 -0.43 3.69
N ILE A 750 81.36 0.59 3.49
CA ILE A 750 80.46 0.69 2.31
C ILE A 750 80.34 2.16 1.83
N PRO A 751 80.48 2.46 0.51
CA PRO A 751 80.29 3.79 -0.05
C PRO A 751 78.83 4.10 -0.47
N CYS A 752 78.42 5.36 -0.28
CA CYS A 752 77.11 5.90 -0.68
C CYS A 752 77.00 6.15 -2.20
N ALA A 753 76.30 5.28 -2.92
CA ALA A 753 75.60 5.62 -4.15
C ALA A 753 74.53 4.57 -4.49
N SER A 754 73.35 5.03 -4.94
CA SER A 754 72.19 4.28 -5.49
C SER A 754 71.28 3.52 -4.51
N MET A 755 70.24 4.22 -4.02
CA MET A 755 69.02 3.61 -3.47
C MET A 755 68.06 3.25 -4.61
N TRP A 756 68.25 2.11 -5.28
CA TRP A 756 67.19 1.43 -6.05
C TRP A 756 67.39 -0.08 -5.96
N GLY A 757 66.54 -0.75 -5.17
CA GLY A 757 66.29 -2.19 -5.20
C GLY A 757 67.40 -3.08 -4.64
N PHE A 758 67.15 -3.77 -3.52
CA PHE A 758 67.18 -5.24 -3.47
C PHE A 758 66.69 -5.72 -2.09
N ILE A 759 65.77 -6.68 -2.17
CA ILE A 759 65.32 -7.57 -1.11
C ILE A 759 66.52 -8.43 -0.70
N ILE A 760 66.86 -8.49 0.59
CA ILE A 760 67.74 -9.54 1.13
C ILE A 760 66.92 -10.36 2.14
N THR A 761 66.70 -11.60 1.74
CA THR A 761 66.25 -12.74 2.55
C THR A 761 67.21 -12.99 3.70
N ALA A 762 66.69 -13.09 4.92
CA ALA A 762 67.42 -13.55 6.09
C ALA A 762 67.50 -15.10 6.08
N ASN A 763 68.70 -15.62 6.33
CA ASN A 763 68.94 -16.97 6.84
C ASN A 763 69.71 -16.80 8.15
#